data_AF-A0A081C2A0-F1
#
_entry.id   AF-A0A081C2A0-F1
#
_cell.length_a   1.000
_cell.length_b   1.000
_cell.length_c   1.000
_cell.angle_alpha   90.00
_cell.angle_beta   90.00
_cell.angle_gamma   90.00
#
_symmetry.space_group_name_H-M   'P 1'
#
loop_
_entity.id
_entity.type
_entity.pdbx_description
1 polymer ?
#
loop_
_entity_poly.entity_id
_entity_poly.type
_entity_poly.pdbx_seq_one_letter_code
_entity_poly.pdbx_strand_id
1 'polypeptide(L)'
;MKTDKGLRFDVELLSPGYDQGLLEKLLHRIKGLSASPEVIVKSYPCIIAANISGSASKKLQQYLGQIGARVAIRNHTNSSHSLPEGSSPTDAVPRHVASHPSVQRHSHTAIPPKQAVPISSEALPSVRRSSSAPQASQKQTQTVFDMASSRQTLATTSITLKRSVGELTRALEDKDWTVREHAIIELSAVPSDSVLRHLIKALKDDVWRVRCTTLEVLSKNGSEIAMREMSKCLRDDVWHVRYQAIESLSRLQSDKVIRPLMLALDDENWQVRQRAIQALGDLRSNRALGGIVACLRDDVWHVRESAAKALAKLRSEKSVKALINSLQDPNWRVRSMVLSALWQVGTERALHALIDALKDEEWIVHWKAAYTLGKIGTGNLFSLLTWMERDRNALLRDAARNILRSLEIVVEPRPRSLPRLEYRSEDPYANMIYIPAGKFVMGDDAGPENARPAHDVFLEGFLIDVYEVTNYQYTQFDSAHHYPPGMECYPVVNVTWEQASAYAEWIGKRLPTEAEWEKTARGLEGNKYPWGPDFDVAACNTQESGMHSLTAVNQYPGGRSSFGAYDLFGNVLEWTSDQYQPYPESPHDSPDYQEQFIILRGASWIHAGLQYSCATRLYAPPENRSNFIGFRCVRDLKETPRRD
;
A
#
# COMPACT_ATOMS: atom_id res chain seq x y z
N MET A 1 9.41 37.77 -9.27
CA MET A 1 8.10 37.10 -9.18
C MET A 1 8.34 35.60 -8.99
N LYS A 2 8.23 35.09 -7.76
CA LYS A 2 8.37 33.64 -7.46
C LYS A 2 7.14 32.91 -8.00
N THR A 3 7.34 31.94 -8.88
CA THR A 3 6.24 31.14 -9.44
C THR A 3 5.75 30.10 -8.45
N ASP A 4 4.43 30.06 -8.28
CA ASP A 4 3.56 29.26 -7.41
C ASP A 4 3.62 27.72 -7.63
N LYS A 5 4.81 27.18 -7.90
CA LYS A 5 5.02 25.75 -8.21
C LYS A 5 5.13 24.93 -6.91
N GLY A 6 3.99 24.68 -6.28
CA GLY A 6 3.89 23.75 -5.15
C GLY A 6 2.57 23.79 -4.39
N LEU A 7 1.84 24.91 -4.45
CA LEU A 7 0.57 25.08 -3.74
C LEU A 7 -0.58 24.43 -4.52
N ARG A 8 -1.36 23.60 -3.82
CA ARG A 8 -2.59 22.97 -4.29
C ARG A 8 -3.78 23.66 -3.65
N PHE A 9 -4.90 23.71 -4.34
CA PHE A 9 -6.07 24.48 -3.93
C PHE A 9 -7.35 23.69 -4.14
N ASP A 10 -8.31 23.94 -3.27
CA ASP A 10 -9.68 23.46 -3.39
C ASP A 10 -10.60 24.61 -3.81
N VAL A 11 -11.55 24.30 -4.69
CA VAL A 11 -12.52 25.25 -5.22
C VAL A 11 -13.89 24.86 -4.70
N GLU A 12 -14.50 25.77 -3.95
CA GLU A 12 -15.80 25.59 -3.31
C GLU A 12 -16.83 26.50 -3.99
N LEU A 13 -17.93 25.90 -4.44
CA LEU A 13 -19.09 26.62 -4.92
C LEU A 13 -19.94 27.01 -3.72
N LEU A 14 -20.04 28.32 -3.45
CA LEU A 14 -20.83 28.87 -2.35
C LEU A 14 -22.26 29.19 -2.77
N SER A 15 -22.46 29.62 -4.02
CA SER A 15 -23.80 29.83 -4.59
C SER A 15 -23.79 29.62 -6.11
N PRO A 16 -24.90 29.12 -6.69
CA PRO A 16 -24.95 28.72 -8.09
C PRO A 16 -25.09 29.89 -9.09
N GLY A 17 -25.23 31.13 -8.60
CA GLY A 17 -25.47 32.31 -9.42
C GLY A 17 -26.92 32.50 -9.83
N TYR A 18 -27.15 33.23 -10.93
CA TYR A 18 -28.49 33.66 -11.34
C TYR A 18 -29.28 32.59 -12.10
N ASP A 19 -28.60 31.59 -12.71
CA ASP A 19 -29.22 30.53 -13.51
C ASP A 19 -28.56 29.16 -13.25
N GLN A 20 -29.29 28.29 -12.54
CA GLN A 20 -28.83 26.94 -12.19
C GLN A 20 -28.70 26.01 -13.41
N GLY A 21 -29.55 26.17 -14.43
CA GLY A 21 -29.50 25.34 -15.64
C GLY A 21 -28.32 25.71 -16.55
N LEU A 22 -27.92 26.98 -16.55
CA LEU A 22 -26.69 27.42 -17.20
C LEU A 22 -25.44 26.92 -16.47
N LEU A 23 -25.45 26.94 -15.14
CA LEU A 23 -24.37 26.39 -14.31
C LEU A 23 -24.14 24.90 -14.61
N GLU A 24 -25.20 24.09 -14.62
CA GLU A 24 -25.12 22.65 -14.91
C GLU A 24 -24.47 22.37 -16.28
N LYS A 25 -24.89 23.10 -17.32
CA LYS A 25 -24.30 23.00 -18.67
C LYS A 25 -22.82 23.38 -18.72
N LEU A 26 -22.39 24.36 -17.91
CA LEU A 26 -20.98 24.76 -17.85
C LEU A 26 -20.14 23.74 -17.07
N LEU A 27 -20.68 23.16 -16.02
CA LEU A 27 -20.04 22.09 -15.24
C LEU A 27 -19.79 20.84 -16.08
N HIS A 28 -20.70 20.44 -16.97
CA HIS A 28 -20.46 19.34 -17.91
C HIS A 28 -19.26 19.54 -18.86
N ARG A 29 -18.82 20.80 -19.07
CA ARG A 29 -17.65 21.11 -19.91
C ARG A 29 -16.33 21.04 -19.15
N ILE A 30 -16.37 20.89 -17.82
CA ILE A 30 -15.21 20.87 -16.94
C ILE A 30 -14.87 19.42 -16.61
N LYS A 31 -13.62 19.02 -16.87
CA LYS A 31 -13.11 17.70 -16.48
C LYS A 31 -12.47 17.77 -15.09
N GLY A 32 -12.64 16.72 -14.29
CA GLY A 32 -12.03 16.61 -12.96
C GLY A 32 -12.82 17.29 -11.84
N LEU A 33 -14.15 17.35 -11.97
CA LEU A 33 -15.05 17.75 -10.88
C LEU A 33 -15.08 16.68 -9.78
N SER A 34 -15.30 17.10 -8.54
CA SER A 34 -15.41 16.23 -7.35
C SER A 34 -16.66 15.36 -7.34
N ALA A 35 -17.71 15.77 -8.05
CA ALA A 35 -18.99 15.07 -8.19
C ALA A 35 -19.62 15.37 -9.56
N SER A 36 -20.71 14.69 -9.90
CA SER A 36 -21.42 14.97 -11.16
C SER A 36 -22.07 16.37 -11.13
N PRO A 37 -22.22 17.05 -12.28
CA PRO A 37 -22.83 18.38 -12.35
C PRO A 37 -24.22 18.48 -11.68
N GLU A 38 -25.04 17.44 -11.79
CA GLU A 38 -26.38 17.37 -11.22
C GLU A 38 -26.35 17.33 -9.68
N VAL A 39 -25.33 16.67 -9.11
CA VAL A 39 -25.10 16.62 -7.66
C VAL A 39 -24.59 17.97 -7.16
N ILE A 40 -23.63 18.57 -7.86
CA ILE A 40 -23.04 19.86 -7.48
C ILE A 40 -24.09 20.98 -7.43
N VAL A 41 -24.99 21.04 -8.42
CA VAL A 41 -26.04 22.07 -8.47
C VAL A 41 -27.08 21.90 -7.35
N LYS A 42 -27.23 20.69 -6.78
CA LYS A 42 -28.16 20.40 -5.69
C LYS A 42 -27.54 20.50 -4.29
N SER A 43 -26.22 20.56 -4.19
CA SER A 43 -25.50 20.35 -2.92
C SER A 43 -24.58 21.51 -2.53
N TYR A 44 -24.86 22.75 -2.92
CA TYR A 44 -24.07 23.92 -2.49
C TYR A 44 -24.47 24.42 -1.09
N PRO A 45 -23.52 24.87 -0.25
CA PRO A 45 -22.09 24.99 -0.53
C PRO A 45 -21.33 23.65 -0.55
N CYS A 46 -20.51 23.41 -1.58
CA CYS A 46 -19.69 22.19 -1.71
C CYS A 46 -18.37 22.42 -2.47
N ILE A 47 -17.38 21.56 -2.24
CA ILE A 47 -16.14 21.54 -3.01
C ILE A 47 -16.43 20.92 -4.38
N ILE A 48 -16.17 21.66 -5.47
CA ILE A 48 -16.42 21.25 -6.85
C ILE A 48 -15.16 20.76 -7.57
N ALA A 49 -13.97 21.14 -7.08
CA ALA A 49 -12.70 20.62 -7.55
C ALA A 49 -11.67 20.70 -6.41
N ALA A 50 -10.93 19.62 -6.16
CA ALA A 50 -9.96 19.54 -5.07
C ALA A 50 -8.54 19.27 -5.61
N ASN A 51 -7.53 19.70 -4.87
CA ASN A 51 -6.11 19.45 -5.17
C ASN A 51 -5.67 19.91 -6.58
N ILE A 52 -6.15 21.07 -7.04
CA ILE A 52 -5.80 21.64 -8.35
C ILE A 52 -4.75 22.75 -8.24
N SER A 53 -4.06 23.07 -9.34
CA SER A 53 -3.04 24.13 -9.35
C SER A 53 -3.66 25.52 -9.15
N GLY A 54 -2.90 26.46 -8.59
CA GLY A 54 -3.37 27.84 -8.39
C GLY A 54 -3.81 28.55 -9.68
N SER A 55 -3.23 28.19 -10.82
CA SER A 55 -3.68 28.69 -12.13
C SER A 55 -5.02 28.09 -12.57
N ALA A 56 -5.30 26.84 -12.22
CA ALA A 56 -6.54 26.15 -12.56
C ALA A 56 -7.69 26.63 -11.67
N SER A 57 -7.45 26.82 -10.36
CA SER A 57 -8.46 27.33 -9.43
C SER A 57 -8.93 28.74 -9.78
N LYS A 58 -7.99 29.64 -10.11
CA LYS A 58 -8.31 31.02 -10.56
C LYS A 58 -9.10 31.04 -11.87
N LYS A 59 -8.75 30.18 -12.85
CA LYS A 59 -9.51 30.05 -14.11
C LYS A 59 -10.93 29.54 -13.85
N LEU A 60 -11.09 28.56 -12.96
CA LEU A 60 -12.39 27.99 -12.63
C LEU A 60 -13.28 29.02 -11.91
N GLN A 61 -12.72 29.77 -10.95
CA GLN A 61 -13.40 30.87 -10.27
C GLN A 61 -13.84 31.96 -11.26
N GLN A 62 -12.98 32.36 -12.20
CA GLN A 62 -13.33 33.36 -13.21
C GLN A 62 -14.41 32.85 -14.18
N TYR A 63 -14.33 31.60 -14.62
CA TYR A 63 -15.27 30.99 -15.57
C TYR A 63 -16.68 30.86 -15.00
N LEU A 64 -16.80 30.44 -13.72
CA LEU A 64 -18.10 30.34 -13.05
C LEU A 64 -18.60 31.71 -12.55
N GLY A 65 -17.68 32.63 -12.22
CA GLY A 65 -18.05 34.00 -11.83
C GLY A 65 -18.78 34.78 -12.93
N GLN A 66 -18.57 34.45 -14.21
CA GLN A 66 -19.26 35.09 -15.34
C GLN A 66 -20.79 34.93 -15.30
N ILE A 67 -21.30 33.89 -14.62
CA ILE A 67 -22.74 33.65 -14.46
C ILE A 67 -23.26 34.03 -13.07
N GLY A 68 -22.46 34.77 -12.30
CA GLY A 68 -22.80 35.22 -10.95
C GLY A 68 -22.63 34.16 -9.86
N ALA A 69 -22.05 32.99 -10.18
CA ALA A 69 -21.78 31.96 -9.18
C ALA A 69 -20.68 32.44 -8.21
N ARG A 70 -20.91 32.32 -6.91
CA ARG A 70 -19.90 32.65 -5.90
C ARG A 70 -19.01 31.45 -5.66
N VAL A 71 -17.72 31.60 -5.92
CA VAL A 71 -16.72 30.54 -5.80
C VAL A 71 -15.57 31.00 -4.90
N ALA A 72 -15.25 30.19 -3.88
CA ALA A 72 -14.12 30.40 -2.99
C ALA A 72 -12.96 29.46 -3.37
N ILE A 73 -11.72 29.97 -3.27
CA ILE A 73 -10.50 29.19 -3.44
C ILE A 73 -9.84 29.07 -2.07
N ARG A 74 -9.65 27.84 -1.59
CA ARG A 74 -8.98 27.54 -0.33
C ARG A 74 -7.61 26.91 -0.63
N ASN A 75 -6.58 27.26 0.14
CA ASN A 75 -5.32 26.51 0.11
C ASN A 75 -5.61 25.09 0.59
N HIS A 76 -5.14 24.10 -0.15
CA HIS A 76 -5.21 22.70 0.25
C HIS A 76 -4.16 22.48 1.35
N THR A 77 -4.48 22.90 2.57
CA THR A 77 -3.72 22.60 3.78
C THR A 77 -4.31 21.35 4.42
N ASN A 78 -3.44 20.37 4.72
CA ASN A 78 -3.78 19.27 5.62
C ASN A 78 -4.18 19.86 6.98
N SER A 79 -5.49 20.02 7.21
CA SER A 79 -6.05 20.26 8.53
C SER A 79 -7.52 19.86 8.54
N SER A 80 -7.78 18.66 9.07
CA SER A 80 -8.88 18.44 9.99
C SER A 80 -8.92 19.57 11.03
N HIS A 81 -9.94 20.42 11.02
CA HIS A 81 -10.44 21.10 12.21
C HIS A 81 -11.87 21.61 12.00
N SER A 82 -12.66 21.31 13.03
CA SER A 82 -14.03 21.68 13.36
C SER A 82 -14.31 23.19 13.32
N LEU A 83 -15.58 23.53 13.06
CA LEU A 83 -16.15 24.87 13.24
C LEU A 83 -16.22 25.24 14.74
N PRO A 84 -16.03 26.52 15.13
CA PRO A 84 -16.14 26.96 16.52
C PRO A 84 -17.57 27.35 16.91
N GLU A 85 -18.01 26.88 18.08
CA GLU A 85 -19.15 27.43 18.84
C GLU A 85 -18.71 28.61 19.72
N GLY A 86 -19.57 29.63 19.80
CA GLY A 86 -19.72 30.46 21.00
C GLY A 86 -19.18 31.90 20.97
N SER A 87 -20.09 32.86 20.76
CA SER A 87 -20.09 34.11 21.55
C SER A 87 -21.44 34.83 21.43
N SER A 88 -22.20 34.85 22.53
CA SER A 88 -23.27 35.83 22.79
C SER A 88 -22.66 37.10 23.41
N PRO A 89 -23.30 38.27 23.23
CA PRO A 89 -23.66 39.07 24.39
C PRO A 89 -25.08 39.66 24.35
N THR A 90 -25.50 40.02 25.56
CA THR A 90 -26.78 40.44 26.12
C THR A 90 -27.27 41.86 25.75
N ASP A 91 -28.59 42.04 25.94
CA ASP A 91 -29.37 43.25 26.26
C ASP A 91 -29.54 44.42 25.26
N ALA A 92 -30.77 44.54 24.70
CA ALA A 92 -31.66 45.72 24.83
C ALA A 92 -32.93 45.64 23.92
N VAL A 93 -34.07 45.51 24.60
CA VAL A 93 -35.53 45.66 24.29
C VAL A 93 -35.91 46.91 23.42
N PRO A 94 -37.15 47.13 22.84
CA PRO A 94 -38.39 46.32 22.67
C PRO A 94 -39.11 46.35 21.26
N ARG A 95 -40.20 45.54 21.17
CA ARG A 95 -41.59 45.89 20.70
C ARG A 95 -42.06 45.48 19.28
N HIS A 96 -43.07 44.58 19.30
CA HIS A 96 -44.40 44.57 18.61
C HIS A 96 -44.67 43.28 17.81
N VAL A 97 -45.52 42.36 18.33
CA VAL A 97 -47.00 42.24 18.25
C VAL A 97 -47.46 41.25 17.17
N ALA A 98 -48.38 40.37 17.60
CA ALA A 98 -49.28 39.47 16.84
C ALA A 98 -48.62 38.22 16.22
N SER A 99 -49.20 37.02 16.28
CA SER A 99 -50.48 36.52 16.79
C SER A 99 -50.45 34.98 16.72
N HIS A 100 -50.93 34.29 17.75
CA HIS A 100 -51.36 32.89 17.63
C HIS A 100 -52.63 32.78 16.77
N PRO A 101 -52.91 31.59 16.22
CA PRO A 101 -53.93 30.77 16.88
C PRO A 101 -53.50 29.30 17.08
N SER A 102 -53.87 28.84 18.28
CA SER A 102 -54.22 27.48 18.71
C SER A 102 -55.05 26.68 17.68
N VAL A 103 -55.04 25.34 17.65
CA VAL A 103 -55.91 24.49 18.51
C VAL A 103 -55.68 22.98 18.24
N GLN A 104 -55.64 22.24 19.36
CA GLN A 104 -56.06 20.86 19.69
C GLN A 104 -55.33 19.56 19.25
N ARG A 105 -55.28 18.72 20.30
CA ARG A 105 -54.84 17.35 20.50
C ARG A 105 -55.75 16.35 19.78
N HIS A 106 -55.24 15.15 19.45
CA HIS A 106 -55.72 13.89 20.04
C HIS A 106 -54.80 12.68 19.77
N SER A 107 -54.61 11.96 20.88
CA SER A 107 -54.27 10.54 21.15
C SER A 107 -54.17 9.48 20.04
N HIS A 108 -53.16 8.61 20.24
CA HIS A 108 -53.09 7.14 20.05
C HIS A 108 -53.73 6.47 18.83
N THR A 109 -52.94 5.74 18.05
CA THR A 109 -53.00 4.26 17.92
C THR A 109 -52.00 3.75 16.87
N ALA A 110 -51.57 2.50 17.04
CA ALA A 110 -50.49 1.86 16.30
C ALA A 110 -51.00 0.88 15.21
N ILE A 111 -50.04 0.47 14.35
CA ILE A 111 -49.97 -0.75 13.48
C ILE A 111 -50.72 -0.64 12.12
N PRO A 112 -50.30 -1.27 10.97
CA PRO A 112 -49.19 -2.22 10.66
C PRO A 112 -48.29 -1.86 9.43
N PRO A 113 -47.24 -2.65 9.12
CA PRO A 113 -46.44 -2.55 7.90
C PRO A 113 -47.16 -3.18 6.70
N LYS A 114 -47.13 -2.53 5.53
CA LYS A 114 -47.70 -3.06 4.29
C LYS A 114 -46.67 -3.86 3.50
N GLN A 115 -47.12 -5.05 3.12
CA GLN A 115 -46.48 -6.08 2.30
C GLN A 115 -46.13 -5.61 0.87
N ALA A 116 -45.10 -6.24 0.31
CA ALA A 116 -44.71 -6.15 -1.09
C ALA A 116 -45.78 -6.76 -2.03
N VAL A 117 -46.01 -6.11 -3.17
CA VAL A 117 -46.89 -6.57 -4.24
C VAL A 117 -46.04 -7.03 -5.44
N PRO A 118 -46.33 -8.20 -6.05
CA PRO A 118 -45.60 -8.72 -7.20
C PRO A 118 -46.12 -8.08 -8.51
N ILE A 119 -45.25 -7.94 -9.51
CA ILE A 119 -45.64 -7.56 -10.88
C ILE A 119 -45.38 -8.72 -11.84
N SER A 120 -46.41 -9.01 -12.63
CA SER A 120 -46.57 -10.12 -13.56
C SER A 120 -45.78 -10.00 -14.86
N SER A 121 -45.56 -11.16 -15.46
CA SER A 121 -44.94 -11.45 -16.74
C SER A 121 -45.75 -11.00 -17.97
N GLU A 122 -45.09 -10.45 -18.99
CA GLU A 122 -45.53 -10.57 -20.39
C GLU A 122 -44.34 -10.58 -21.38
N ALA A 123 -44.29 -11.68 -22.14
CA ALA A 123 -43.78 -11.93 -23.50
C ALA A 123 -42.38 -11.48 -23.99
N LEU A 124 -41.59 -12.51 -24.37
CA LEU A 124 -40.36 -12.54 -25.18
C LEU A 124 -40.57 -12.07 -26.65
N PRO A 125 -39.49 -11.88 -27.44
CA PRO A 125 -39.00 -13.00 -28.24
C PRO A 125 -37.48 -13.24 -28.19
N SER A 126 -37.18 -14.53 -28.29
CA SER A 126 -35.90 -15.23 -28.28
C SER A 126 -34.96 -14.93 -29.46
N VAL A 127 -33.66 -14.82 -29.19
CA VAL A 127 -32.60 -15.25 -30.13
C VAL A 127 -31.47 -15.96 -29.36
N ARG A 128 -31.04 -17.08 -29.97
CA ARG A 128 -30.17 -18.15 -29.51
C ARG A 128 -28.79 -17.70 -28.99
N ARG A 129 -28.31 -18.35 -27.92
CA ARG A 129 -26.90 -18.41 -27.54
C ARG A 129 -26.24 -19.62 -28.21
N SER A 130 -25.08 -19.39 -28.84
CA SER A 130 -24.06 -20.41 -29.07
C SER A 130 -22.70 -19.87 -28.61
N SER A 131 -22.14 -20.61 -27.66
CA SER A 131 -20.74 -20.72 -27.21
C SER A 131 -19.63 -20.00 -27.99
N SER A 132 -18.77 -19.26 -27.28
CA SER A 132 -17.35 -19.60 -27.03
C SER A 132 -16.59 -18.39 -26.48
N ALA A 133 -15.76 -18.63 -25.45
CA ALA A 133 -14.74 -17.71 -24.93
C ALA A 133 -13.56 -17.62 -25.93
N PRO A 134 -12.64 -16.61 -25.86
CA PRO A 134 -11.66 -16.57 -24.77
C PRO A 134 -11.17 -15.17 -24.30
N GLN A 135 -10.71 -15.17 -23.04
CA GLN A 135 -9.56 -14.46 -22.43
C GLN A 135 -9.11 -13.08 -22.97
N ALA A 136 -9.14 -12.08 -22.08
CA ALA A 136 -8.29 -10.89 -22.17
C ALA A 136 -7.71 -10.52 -20.79
N SER A 137 -6.39 -10.59 -20.71
CA SER A 137 -5.53 -10.11 -19.62
C SER A 137 -5.41 -8.58 -19.68
N GLN A 138 -5.63 -7.92 -18.55
CA GLN A 138 -5.44 -6.47 -18.41
C GLN A 138 -3.98 -6.14 -18.09
N LYS A 139 -3.42 -5.28 -18.94
CA LYS A 139 -2.13 -4.62 -18.80
C LYS A 139 -2.16 -3.58 -17.68
N GLN A 140 -1.08 -3.56 -16.91
CA GLN A 140 -0.57 -2.42 -16.17
C GLN A 140 -0.40 -1.21 -17.09
N THR A 141 -0.70 -0.01 -16.57
CA THR A 141 -0.10 1.23 -17.04
C THR A 141 0.58 1.91 -15.86
N GLN A 142 1.91 1.89 -15.86
CA GLN A 142 2.74 2.79 -15.08
C GLN A 142 3.50 3.67 -16.07
N THR A 143 3.24 4.95 -15.94
CA THR A 143 3.73 6.08 -16.71
C THR A 143 5.20 6.37 -16.40
N VAL A 144 6.03 6.50 -17.44
CA VAL A 144 7.34 7.18 -17.36
C VAL A 144 7.31 8.33 -18.36
N PHE A 145 7.74 9.48 -17.86
CA PHE A 145 7.70 10.81 -18.47
C PHE A 145 8.43 10.94 -19.80
N ASP A 146 7.76 11.63 -20.70
CA ASP A 146 8.22 12.24 -21.95
C ASP A 146 9.41 13.18 -21.77
N MET A 147 10.46 12.97 -22.56
CA MET A 147 11.25 14.03 -23.19
C MET A 147 11.48 13.67 -24.67
N ALA A 148 10.43 13.84 -25.47
CA ALA A 148 10.54 13.95 -26.92
C ALA A 148 9.32 14.71 -27.47
N SER A 149 9.23 16.01 -27.20
CA SER A 149 8.27 16.90 -27.87
C SER A 149 8.99 18.12 -28.42
N SER A 150 9.75 17.88 -29.47
CA SER A 150 10.03 18.86 -30.54
C SER A 150 10.33 18.07 -31.81
N ARG A 151 9.32 17.32 -32.29
CA ARG A 151 9.24 17.01 -33.72
C ARG A 151 8.53 18.19 -34.37
N GLN A 152 9.31 19.19 -34.75
CA GLN A 152 8.96 19.97 -35.92
C GLN A 152 8.77 18.98 -37.06
N THR A 153 7.57 19.01 -37.62
CA THR A 153 7.21 18.44 -38.91
C THR A 153 8.18 18.99 -39.97
N LEU A 154 9.28 18.29 -40.19
CA LEU A 154 9.98 18.35 -41.46
C LEU A 154 9.36 17.25 -42.33
N ALA A 155 8.55 17.71 -43.27
CA ALA A 155 8.08 16.90 -44.36
C ALA A 155 9.29 16.36 -45.14
N THR A 156 9.54 15.06 -45.02
CA THR A 156 10.33 14.32 -46.01
C THR A 156 9.51 13.12 -46.45
N THR A 157 8.76 13.37 -47.51
CA THR A 157 8.40 12.49 -48.63
C THR A 157 8.79 11.01 -48.42
N SER A 158 7.81 10.17 -48.07
CA SER A 158 7.95 8.71 -48.18
C SER A 158 7.91 8.32 -49.65
N ILE A 159 9.08 8.27 -50.29
CA ILE A 159 9.25 7.59 -51.58
C ILE A 159 9.47 6.11 -51.27
N THR A 160 8.40 5.32 -51.28
CA THR A 160 8.47 3.85 -51.32
C THR A 160 8.90 3.40 -52.71
N LEU A 161 10.21 3.49 -53.01
CA LEU A 161 10.79 2.74 -54.11
C LEU A 161 11.11 1.33 -53.60
N LYS A 162 10.37 0.31 -54.06
CA LYS A 162 10.86 -1.08 -54.05
C LYS A 162 12.09 -1.15 -54.96
N ARG A 163 13.25 -0.68 -54.46
CA ARG A 163 14.53 -0.80 -55.15
C ARG A 163 14.97 -2.25 -55.11
N SER A 164 15.56 -2.74 -56.19
CA SER A 164 16.12 -4.10 -56.20
C SER A 164 17.29 -4.19 -55.22
N VAL A 165 17.54 -5.38 -54.64
CA VAL A 165 18.67 -5.59 -53.71
C VAL A 165 20.00 -5.12 -54.33
N GLY A 166 20.16 -5.25 -55.65
CA GLY A 166 21.35 -4.79 -56.38
C GLY A 166 21.47 -3.26 -56.49
N GLU A 167 20.36 -2.50 -56.49
CA GLU A 167 20.37 -1.04 -56.44
C GLU A 167 20.66 -0.53 -55.02
N LEU A 168 20.06 -1.16 -54.01
CA LEU A 168 20.32 -0.82 -52.61
C LEU A 168 21.78 -1.12 -52.24
N THR A 169 22.34 -2.21 -52.75
CA THR A 169 23.75 -2.54 -52.56
C THR A 169 24.67 -1.51 -53.20
N ARG A 170 24.33 -0.98 -54.39
CA ARG A 170 25.07 0.13 -55.02
C ARG A 170 24.95 1.43 -54.22
N ALA A 171 23.78 1.70 -53.64
CA ALA A 171 23.54 2.87 -52.81
C ALA A 171 24.34 2.90 -51.50
N LEU A 172 24.91 1.76 -51.07
CA LEU A 172 25.85 1.70 -49.94
C LEU A 172 27.20 2.38 -50.24
N GLU A 173 27.51 2.66 -51.51
CA GLU A 173 28.75 3.35 -51.93
C GLU A 173 28.50 4.79 -52.38
N ASP A 174 27.29 5.32 -52.12
CA ASP A 174 26.93 6.69 -52.48
C ASP A 174 27.76 7.73 -51.70
N LYS A 175 28.00 8.89 -52.31
CA LYS A 175 28.73 9.99 -51.66
C LYS A 175 27.96 10.57 -50.48
N ASP A 176 26.63 10.59 -50.55
CA ASP A 176 25.77 11.08 -49.47
C ASP A 176 25.56 9.99 -48.41
N TRP A 177 26.04 10.26 -47.20
CA TRP A 177 25.92 9.34 -46.08
C TRP A 177 24.47 9.06 -45.68
N THR A 178 23.54 9.99 -45.94
CA THR A 178 22.11 9.77 -45.67
C THR A 178 21.53 8.72 -46.61
N VAL A 179 21.95 8.70 -47.87
CA VAL A 179 21.55 7.69 -48.85
C VAL A 179 22.09 6.32 -48.45
N ARG A 180 23.33 6.26 -47.97
CA ARG A 180 23.93 5.03 -47.42
C ARG A 180 23.16 4.51 -46.20
N GLU A 181 22.82 5.40 -45.26
CA GLU A 181 22.04 5.06 -44.06
C GLU A 181 20.65 4.49 -44.42
N HIS A 182 19.91 5.13 -45.33
CA HIS A 182 18.61 4.64 -45.77
C HIS A 182 18.73 3.31 -46.51
N ALA A 183 19.76 3.13 -47.33
CA ALA A 183 20.01 1.86 -48.00
C ALA A 183 20.23 0.71 -47.01
N ILE A 184 20.93 0.93 -45.90
CA ILE A 184 21.12 -0.05 -44.82
C ILE A 184 19.79 -0.44 -44.17
N ILE A 185 18.94 0.53 -43.87
CA ILE A 185 17.64 0.30 -43.23
C ILE A 185 16.73 -0.51 -44.16
N GLU A 186 16.66 -0.15 -45.44
CA GLU A 186 15.87 -0.88 -46.44
C GLU A 186 16.40 -2.30 -46.68
N LEU A 187 17.73 -2.48 -46.68
CA LEU A 187 18.35 -3.81 -46.79
C LEU A 187 18.07 -4.70 -45.57
N SER A 188 17.73 -4.13 -44.41
CA SER A 188 17.34 -4.92 -43.23
C SER A 188 16.05 -5.70 -43.43
N ALA A 189 15.17 -5.25 -44.34
CA ALA A 189 13.91 -5.92 -44.65
C ALA A 189 14.09 -7.18 -45.53
N VAL A 190 15.28 -7.38 -46.11
CA VAL A 190 15.57 -8.50 -47.02
C VAL A 190 16.82 -9.25 -46.55
N PRO A 191 16.71 -10.08 -45.48
CA PRO A 191 17.86 -10.80 -44.94
C PRO A 191 18.34 -11.88 -45.93
N SER A 192 19.61 -11.75 -46.37
CA SER A 192 20.30 -12.77 -47.17
C SER A 192 21.80 -12.73 -46.92
N ASP A 193 22.49 -13.87 -47.10
CA ASP A 193 23.94 -13.97 -46.88
C ASP A 193 24.76 -13.03 -47.77
N SER A 194 24.26 -12.75 -48.99
CA SER A 194 24.88 -11.76 -49.88
C SER A 194 24.74 -10.35 -49.33
N VAL A 195 23.57 -9.97 -48.81
CA VAL A 195 23.34 -8.67 -48.17
C VAL A 195 24.18 -8.52 -46.90
N LEU A 196 24.30 -9.58 -46.08
CA LEU A 196 25.14 -9.57 -44.88
C LEU A 196 26.60 -9.20 -45.18
N ARG A 197 27.18 -9.71 -46.27
CA ARG A 197 28.55 -9.35 -46.68
C ARG A 197 28.70 -7.86 -47.00
N HIS A 198 27.71 -7.27 -47.65
CA HIS A 198 27.73 -5.84 -48.00
C HIS A 198 27.52 -4.96 -46.76
N LEU A 199 26.63 -5.37 -45.86
CA LEU A 199 26.45 -4.69 -44.57
C LEU A 199 27.72 -4.77 -43.70
N ILE A 200 28.42 -5.90 -43.68
CA ILE A 200 29.71 -6.01 -42.99
C ILE A 200 30.74 -5.03 -43.55
N LYS A 201 30.75 -4.76 -44.86
CA LYS A 201 31.63 -3.75 -45.47
C LYS A 201 31.28 -2.33 -44.97
N ALA A 202 30.00 -2.03 -44.79
CA ALA A 202 29.51 -0.75 -44.28
C ALA A 202 29.87 -0.48 -42.80
N LEU A 203 30.35 -1.49 -42.05
CA LEU A 203 30.93 -1.25 -40.71
C LEU A 203 32.22 -0.43 -40.74
N LYS A 204 32.86 -0.27 -41.91
CA LYS A 204 34.08 0.53 -42.10
C LYS A 204 33.81 1.85 -42.82
N ASP A 205 32.56 2.29 -42.86
CA ASP A 205 32.17 3.56 -43.47
C ASP A 205 32.89 4.75 -42.81
N ASP A 206 33.14 5.81 -43.57
CA ASP A 206 33.79 7.03 -43.06
C ASP A 206 32.92 7.76 -42.04
N VAL A 207 31.59 7.66 -42.16
CA VAL A 207 30.64 8.31 -41.27
C VAL A 207 30.21 7.38 -40.13
N TRP A 208 30.51 7.79 -38.90
CA TRP A 208 30.19 7.03 -37.68
C TRP A 208 28.71 6.65 -37.56
N ARG A 209 27.80 7.51 -38.04
CA ARG A 209 26.36 7.27 -38.00
C ARG A 209 25.95 6.09 -38.89
N VAL A 210 26.54 5.98 -40.08
CA VAL A 210 26.32 4.86 -41.00
C VAL A 210 26.85 3.56 -40.37
N ARG A 211 28.01 3.61 -39.70
CA ARG A 211 28.55 2.48 -38.92
C ARG A 211 27.57 2.05 -37.81
N CYS A 212 27.01 2.98 -37.04
CA CYS A 212 26.02 2.69 -35.99
C CYS A 212 24.74 2.03 -36.52
N THR A 213 24.16 2.58 -37.59
CA THR A 213 22.95 2.01 -38.21
C THR A 213 23.22 0.60 -38.75
N THR A 214 24.42 0.37 -39.30
CA THR A 214 24.86 -0.95 -39.73
C THR A 214 24.94 -1.94 -38.56
N LEU A 215 25.54 -1.53 -37.44
CA LEU A 215 25.61 -2.35 -36.22
C LEU A 215 24.23 -2.70 -35.68
N GLU A 216 23.28 -1.78 -35.72
CA GLU A 216 21.90 -2.03 -35.28
C GLU A 216 21.22 -3.07 -36.18
N VAL A 217 21.33 -2.92 -37.51
CA VAL A 217 20.74 -3.86 -38.46
C VAL A 217 21.35 -5.26 -38.32
N LEU A 218 22.68 -5.36 -38.22
CA LEU A 218 23.37 -6.64 -38.09
C LEU A 218 22.98 -7.39 -36.80
N SER A 219 22.66 -6.68 -35.72
CA SER A 219 22.22 -7.29 -34.46
C SER A 219 20.92 -8.10 -34.57
N LYS A 220 20.07 -7.80 -35.57
CA LYS A 220 18.79 -8.49 -35.78
C LYS A 220 18.95 -9.87 -36.42
N ASN A 221 20.06 -10.11 -37.12
CA ASN A 221 20.24 -11.30 -37.97
C ASN A 221 20.96 -12.47 -37.29
N GLY A 222 21.50 -12.30 -36.08
CA GLY A 222 22.06 -13.40 -35.26
C GLY A 222 23.28 -14.15 -35.82
N SER A 223 23.83 -13.73 -36.97
CA SER A 223 24.92 -14.43 -37.65
C SER A 223 26.25 -14.38 -36.88
N GLU A 224 26.95 -15.51 -36.78
CA GLU A 224 28.25 -15.61 -36.12
C GLU A 224 29.34 -14.76 -36.81
N ILE A 225 29.28 -14.66 -38.14
CA ILE A 225 30.20 -13.81 -38.91
C ILE A 225 29.96 -12.34 -38.56
N ALA A 226 28.69 -11.92 -38.51
CA ALA A 226 28.32 -10.56 -38.11
C ALA A 226 28.79 -10.26 -36.68
N MET A 227 28.60 -11.18 -35.74
CA MET A 227 29.07 -11.03 -34.36
C MET A 227 30.59 -10.83 -34.26
N ARG A 228 31.38 -11.57 -35.04
CA ARG A 228 32.84 -11.43 -35.08
C ARG A 228 33.27 -10.07 -35.61
N GLU A 229 32.64 -9.58 -36.68
CA GLU A 229 32.97 -8.28 -37.26
C GLU A 229 32.49 -7.12 -36.37
N MET A 230 31.28 -7.20 -35.80
CA MET A 230 30.78 -6.26 -34.79
C MET A 230 31.70 -6.17 -33.57
N SER A 231 32.31 -7.28 -33.15
CA SER A 231 33.29 -7.30 -32.05
C SER A 231 34.56 -6.49 -32.38
N LYS A 232 34.92 -6.32 -33.65
CA LYS A 232 36.05 -5.48 -34.05
C LYS A 232 35.72 -4.00 -33.90
N CYS A 233 34.46 -3.60 -34.09
CA CYS A 233 33.98 -2.23 -33.91
C CYS A 233 34.05 -1.74 -32.46
N LEU A 234 34.35 -2.62 -31.49
CA LEU A 234 34.70 -2.20 -30.12
C LEU A 234 36.02 -1.42 -30.04
N ARG A 235 36.83 -1.41 -31.11
CA ARG A 235 38.08 -0.64 -31.22
C ARG A 235 37.98 0.50 -32.24
N ASP A 236 36.75 0.90 -32.59
CA ASP A 236 36.50 2.01 -33.52
C ASP A 236 37.05 3.33 -32.95
N ASP A 237 37.46 4.23 -33.83
CA ASP A 237 37.98 5.56 -33.46
C ASP A 237 36.91 6.43 -32.78
N VAL A 238 35.64 6.22 -33.13
CA VAL A 238 34.51 7.00 -32.60
C VAL A 238 33.80 6.24 -31.48
N TRP A 239 33.73 6.87 -30.30
CA TRP A 239 33.11 6.27 -29.11
C TRP A 239 31.63 5.91 -29.30
N HIS A 240 30.86 6.67 -30.10
CA HIS A 240 29.46 6.35 -30.40
C HIS A 240 29.33 4.98 -31.09
N VAL A 241 30.27 4.63 -31.96
CA VAL A 241 30.29 3.36 -32.69
C VAL A 241 30.67 2.24 -31.74
N ARG A 242 31.66 2.46 -30.87
CA ARG A 242 32.01 1.50 -29.81
C ARG A 242 30.83 1.23 -28.87
N TYR A 243 30.13 2.28 -28.44
CA TYR A 243 28.91 2.18 -27.62
C TYR A 243 27.81 1.37 -28.33
N GLN A 244 27.52 1.70 -29.59
CA GLN A 244 26.51 0.99 -30.37
C GLN A 244 26.90 -0.47 -30.61
N ALA A 245 28.20 -0.76 -30.80
CA ALA A 245 28.68 -2.12 -30.98
C ALA A 245 28.43 -2.97 -29.73
N ILE A 246 28.65 -2.43 -28.53
CA ILE A 246 28.30 -3.09 -27.27
C ILE A 246 26.80 -3.38 -27.19
N GLU A 247 25.96 -2.39 -27.50
CA GLU A 247 24.51 -2.54 -27.45
C GLU A 247 24.02 -3.63 -28.41
N SER A 248 24.51 -3.58 -29.65
CA SER A 248 24.19 -4.56 -30.67
C SER A 248 24.68 -5.96 -30.32
N LEU A 249 25.87 -6.11 -29.72
CA LEU A 249 26.39 -7.41 -29.26
C LEU A 249 25.61 -7.94 -28.06
N SER A 250 25.19 -7.08 -27.13
CA SER A 250 24.41 -7.46 -25.95
C SER A 250 23.05 -8.04 -26.31
N ARG A 251 22.42 -7.57 -27.39
CA ARG A 251 21.13 -8.09 -27.89
C ARG A 251 21.21 -9.55 -28.35
N LEU A 252 22.40 -10.01 -28.75
CA LEU A 252 22.61 -11.38 -29.23
C LEU A 252 22.66 -12.43 -28.11
N GLN A 253 22.79 -12.02 -26.84
CA GLN A 253 22.83 -12.89 -25.65
C GLN A 253 23.79 -14.09 -25.73
N SER A 254 24.91 -13.95 -26.45
CA SER A 254 25.87 -15.05 -26.68
C SER A 254 27.09 -14.98 -25.76
N ASP A 255 27.49 -16.10 -25.18
CA ASP A 255 28.72 -16.21 -24.38
C ASP A 255 30.00 -15.81 -25.13
N LYS A 256 30.01 -15.94 -26.46
CA LYS A 256 31.15 -15.56 -27.31
C LYS A 256 31.45 -14.06 -27.22
N VAL A 257 30.48 -13.23 -26.84
CA VAL A 257 30.66 -11.76 -26.73
C VAL A 257 31.29 -11.33 -25.40
N ILE A 258 31.39 -12.23 -24.40
CA ILE A 258 31.91 -11.86 -23.07
C ILE A 258 33.34 -11.34 -23.14
N ARG A 259 34.25 -12.04 -23.82
CA ARG A 259 35.66 -11.64 -23.92
C ARG A 259 35.84 -10.31 -24.67
N PRO A 260 35.19 -10.07 -25.83
CA PRO A 260 35.17 -8.75 -26.46
C PRO A 260 34.66 -7.64 -25.53
N LEU A 261 33.54 -7.86 -24.84
CA LEU A 261 32.97 -6.87 -23.92
C LEU A 261 33.86 -6.57 -22.72
N MET A 262 34.62 -7.56 -22.22
CA MET A 262 35.61 -7.33 -21.15
C MET A 262 36.73 -6.38 -21.58
N LEU A 263 37.12 -6.37 -22.85
CA LEU A 263 38.13 -5.41 -23.35
C LEU A 263 37.60 -3.97 -23.38
N ALA A 264 36.28 -3.80 -23.58
CA ALA A 264 35.64 -2.48 -23.60
C ALA A 264 35.45 -1.89 -22.19
N LEU A 265 35.80 -2.63 -21.12
CA LEU A 265 35.80 -2.10 -19.75
C LEU A 265 36.92 -1.08 -19.52
N ASP A 266 38.00 -1.13 -20.30
CA ASP A 266 39.16 -0.24 -20.19
C ASP A 266 39.15 0.88 -21.25
N ASP A 267 37.98 1.16 -21.84
CA ASP A 267 37.83 2.19 -22.88
C ASP A 267 38.11 3.60 -22.34
N GLU A 268 38.70 4.48 -23.15
CA GLU A 268 38.92 5.89 -22.80
C GLU A 268 37.62 6.63 -22.45
N ASN A 269 36.50 6.26 -23.11
CA ASN A 269 35.22 6.93 -22.95
C ASN A 269 34.38 6.24 -21.86
N TRP A 270 33.97 7.02 -20.87
CA TRP A 270 33.23 6.51 -19.72
C TRP A 270 31.85 5.92 -20.09
N GLN A 271 31.17 6.42 -21.13
CA GLN A 271 29.87 5.89 -21.57
C GLN A 271 30.03 4.51 -22.19
N VAL A 272 31.14 4.28 -22.90
CA VAL A 272 31.48 2.97 -23.47
C VAL A 272 31.75 1.97 -22.35
N ARG A 273 32.59 2.35 -21.35
CA ARG A 273 32.84 1.52 -20.16
C ARG A 273 31.53 1.19 -19.42
N GLN A 274 30.70 2.20 -19.18
CA GLN A 274 29.40 2.05 -18.51
C GLN A 274 28.50 1.04 -19.24
N ARG A 275 28.42 1.14 -20.57
CA ARG A 275 27.58 0.26 -21.39
C ARG A 275 28.11 -1.16 -21.40
N ALA A 276 29.43 -1.34 -21.48
CA ALA A 276 30.08 -2.65 -21.42
C ALA A 276 29.76 -3.38 -20.10
N ILE A 277 29.84 -2.65 -18.97
CA ILE A 277 29.48 -3.18 -17.65
C ILE A 277 28.02 -3.63 -17.60
N GLN A 278 27.09 -2.81 -18.10
CA GLN A 278 25.67 -3.16 -18.12
C GLN A 278 25.40 -4.41 -18.95
N ALA A 279 25.99 -4.50 -20.14
CA ALA A 279 25.87 -5.65 -21.02
C ALA A 279 26.40 -6.94 -20.36
N LEU A 280 27.58 -6.87 -19.72
CA LEU A 280 28.15 -8.01 -19.00
C LEU A 280 27.30 -8.44 -17.79
N GLY A 281 26.69 -7.46 -17.09
CA GLY A 281 25.74 -7.73 -16.00
C GLY A 281 24.43 -8.37 -16.48
N ASP A 282 23.92 -7.97 -17.65
CA ASP A 282 22.72 -8.55 -18.26
C ASP A 282 22.96 -9.99 -18.73
N LEU A 283 24.16 -10.28 -19.24
CA LEU A 283 24.60 -11.65 -19.57
C LEU A 283 24.84 -12.53 -18.33
N ARG A 284 24.88 -11.93 -17.13
CA ARG A 284 25.13 -12.60 -15.84
C ARG A 284 26.36 -13.53 -15.84
N SER A 285 27.40 -13.17 -16.58
CA SER A 285 28.59 -14.01 -16.68
C SER A 285 29.58 -13.80 -15.54
N ASN A 286 29.81 -14.84 -14.73
CA ASN A 286 30.83 -14.84 -13.68
C ASN A 286 32.26 -14.71 -14.22
N ARG A 287 32.51 -14.97 -15.52
CA ARG A 287 33.83 -14.78 -16.14
C ARG A 287 34.25 -13.31 -16.16
N ALA A 288 33.29 -12.40 -16.22
CA ALA A 288 33.53 -10.96 -16.26
C ALA A 288 33.67 -10.33 -14.85
N LEU A 289 33.51 -11.12 -13.79
CA LEU A 289 33.49 -10.65 -12.41
C LEU A 289 34.73 -9.80 -12.06
N GLY A 290 35.93 -10.28 -12.39
CA GLY A 290 37.18 -9.57 -12.09
C GLY A 290 37.26 -8.20 -12.76
N GLY A 291 36.85 -8.12 -14.03
CA GLY A 291 36.81 -6.85 -14.77
C GLY A 291 35.78 -5.89 -14.19
N ILE A 292 34.57 -6.35 -13.89
CA ILE A 292 33.52 -5.50 -13.29
C ILE A 292 33.94 -5.00 -11.90
N VAL A 293 34.62 -5.83 -11.10
CA VAL A 293 35.17 -5.43 -9.81
C VAL A 293 36.23 -4.32 -9.95
N ALA A 294 37.07 -4.36 -10.99
CA ALA A 294 38.04 -3.30 -11.25
C ALA A 294 37.34 -1.95 -11.53
N CYS A 295 36.23 -1.97 -12.28
CA CYS A 295 35.44 -0.77 -12.58
C CYS A 295 34.77 -0.09 -11.37
N LEU A 296 34.75 -0.73 -10.19
CA LEU A 296 34.34 -0.06 -8.94
C LEU A 296 35.31 1.04 -8.52
N ARG A 297 36.53 1.10 -9.08
CA ARG A 297 37.55 2.12 -8.82
C ARG A 297 37.74 3.10 -9.97
N ASP A 298 36.80 3.13 -10.92
CA ASP A 298 36.86 4.03 -12.07
C ASP A 298 36.80 5.50 -11.65
N ASP A 299 37.46 6.39 -12.36
CA ASP A 299 37.44 7.84 -12.08
C ASP A 299 36.03 8.42 -12.15
N VAL A 300 35.17 7.87 -13.02
CA VAL A 300 33.81 8.36 -13.27
C VAL A 300 32.79 7.62 -12.43
N TRP A 301 32.03 8.38 -11.63
CA TRP A 301 31.05 7.82 -10.70
C TRP A 301 29.91 7.03 -11.39
N HIS A 302 29.50 7.42 -12.61
CA HIS A 302 28.49 6.68 -13.39
C HIS A 302 28.95 5.25 -13.75
N VAL A 303 30.25 5.08 -13.98
CA VAL A 303 30.86 3.78 -14.29
C VAL A 303 30.89 2.93 -13.02
N ARG A 304 31.32 3.49 -11.90
CA ARG A 304 31.31 2.81 -10.58
C ARG A 304 29.92 2.37 -10.14
N GLU A 305 28.91 3.23 -10.31
CA GLU A 305 27.50 2.89 -10.04
C GLU A 305 27.04 1.72 -10.91
N SER A 306 27.36 1.75 -12.20
CA SER A 306 26.99 0.68 -13.13
C SER A 306 27.70 -0.63 -12.79
N ALA A 307 28.95 -0.57 -12.31
CA ALA A 307 29.69 -1.72 -11.81
C ALA A 307 29.00 -2.35 -10.60
N ALA A 308 28.62 -1.55 -9.61
CA ALA A 308 27.85 -2.03 -8.46
C ALA A 308 26.51 -2.69 -8.89
N LYS A 309 25.77 -2.08 -9.83
CA LYS A 309 24.52 -2.63 -10.36
C LYS A 309 24.72 -3.95 -11.11
N ALA A 310 25.81 -4.09 -11.87
CA ALA A 310 26.13 -5.33 -12.58
C ALA A 310 26.52 -6.46 -11.60
N LEU A 311 27.29 -6.13 -10.55
CA LEU A 311 27.63 -7.09 -9.49
C LEU A 311 26.39 -7.56 -8.72
N ALA A 312 25.42 -6.68 -8.48
CA ALA A 312 24.13 -7.04 -7.89
C ALA A 312 23.43 -8.13 -8.72
N LYS A 313 23.38 -7.98 -10.06
CA LYS A 313 22.77 -8.96 -10.97
C LYS A 313 23.51 -10.29 -10.98
N LEU A 314 24.83 -10.29 -10.78
CA LEU A 314 25.65 -11.50 -10.71
C LEU A 314 25.48 -12.27 -9.39
N ARG A 315 25.11 -11.58 -8.30
CA ARG A 315 24.92 -12.16 -6.95
C ARG A 315 26.12 -13.00 -6.47
N SER A 316 27.34 -12.63 -6.89
CA SER A 316 28.54 -13.39 -6.55
C SER A 316 29.14 -12.93 -5.22
N GLU A 317 29.28 -13.84 -4.27
CA GLU A 317 29.94 -13.56 -2.98
C GLU A 317 31.40 -13.09 -3.12
N LYS A 318 32.08 -13.47 -4.20
CA LYS A 318 33.46 -13.05 -4.48
C LYS A 318 33.59 -11.53 -4.67
N SER A 319 32.49 -10.84 -4.99
CA SER A 319 32.46 -9.38 -5.14
C SER A 319 32.31 -8.62 -3.82
N VAL A 320 31.94 -9.29 -2.73
CA VAL A 320 31.51 -8.66 -1.46
C VAL A 320 32.59 -7.78 -0.88
N LYS A 321 33.84 -8.25 -0.83
CA LYS A 321 34.97 -7.46 -0.31
C LYS A 321 35.17 -6.16 -1.10
N ALA A 322 35.01 -6.21 -2.41
CA ALA A 322 35.15 -5.03 -3.26
C ALA A 322 33.96 -4.07 -3.09
N LEU A 323 32.74 -4.61 -2.98
CA LEU A 323 31.54 -3.83 -2.68
C LEU A 323 31.66 -3.12 -1.32
N ILE A 324 32.11 -3.82 -0.27
CA ILE A 324 32.33 -3.23 1.06
C ILE A 324 33.26 -2.01 0.99
N ASN A 325 34.39 -2.12 0.29
CA ASN A 325 35.31 -1.00 0.14
C ASN A 325 34.68 0.19 -0.61
N SER A 326 33.73 -0.09 -1.51
CA SER A 326 33.03 0.92 -2.31
C SER A 326 31.91 1.63 -1.55
N LEU A 327 31.64 1.25 -0.29
CA LEU A 327 30.75 2.02 0.59
C LEU A 327 31.36 3.35 1.03
N GLN A 328 32.66 3.54 0.86
CA GLN A 328 33.35 4.82 1.14
C GLN A 328 33.50 5.69 -0.11
N ASP A 329 32.73 5.42 -1.17
CA ASP A 329 32.80 6.21 -2.41
C ASP A 329 32.41 7.68 -2.17
N PRO A 330 33.11 8.66 -2.78
CA PRO A 330 32.74 10.07 -2.64
C PRO A 330 31.32 10.36 -3.14
N ASN A 331 30.81 9.59 -4.12
CA ASN A 331 29.48 9.81 -4.67
C ASN A 331 28.42 8.95 -3.97
N TRP A 332 27.41 9.61 -3.40
CA TRP A 332 26.33 8.96 -2.68
C TRP A 332 25.52 7.97 -3.53
N ARG A 333 25.38 8.18 -4.85
CA ARG A 333 24.65 7.27 -5.75
C ARG A 333 25.36 5.94 -5.86
N VAL A 334 26.70 5.97 -5.92
CA VAL A 334 27.53 4.77 -5.93
C VAL A 334 27.35 4.02 -4.61
N ARG A 335 27.48 4.70 -3.46
CA ARG A 335 27.24 4.11 -2.13
C ARG A 335 25.85 3.46 -2.03
N SER A 336 24.80 4.16 -2.46
CA SER A 336 23.42 3.65 -2.47
C SER A 336 23.24 2.41 -3.37
N MET A 337 23.91 2.37 -4.53
CA MET A 337 23.87 1.21 -5.42
C MET A 337 24.65 0.02 -4.87
N VAL A 338 25.78 0.27 -4.22
CA VAL A 338 26.60 -0.74 -3.52
C VAL A 338 25.78 -1.41 -2.41
N LEU A 339 24.99 -0.64 -1.64
CA LEU A 339 24.06 -1.18 -0.64
C LEU A 339 23.02 -2.11 -1.28
N SER A 340 22.42 -1.69 -2.41
CA SER A 340 21.54 -2.56 -3.21
C SER A 340 22.22 -3.84 -3.68
N ALA A 341 23.50 -3.77 -4.05
CA ALA A 341 24.26 -4.92 -4.49
C ALA A 341 24.54 -5.89 -3.34
N LEU A 342 24.96 -5.38 -2.18
CA LEU A 342 25.17 -6.17 -0.97
C LEU A 342 23.90 -6.86 -0.50
N TRP A 343 22.75 -6.18 -0.60
CA TRP A 343 21.44 -6.77 -0.36
C TRP A 343 21.15 -7.97 -1.27
N GLN A 344 21.36 -7.83 -2.59
CA GLN A 344 21.09 -8.92 -3.54
C GLN A 344 22.03 -10.12 -3.38
N VAL A 345 23.24 -9.90 -2.86
CA VAL A 345 24.17 -10.98 -2.52
C VAL A 345 23.77 -11.68 -1.21
N GLY A 346 23.21 -10.94 -0.24
CA GLY A 346 22.62 -11.53 0.97
C GLY A 346 23.62 -12.12 1.96
N THR A 347 24.84 -11.57 2.06
CA THR A 347 25.90 -12.13 2.92
C THR A 347 26.10 -11.36 4.23
N GLU A 348 26.31 -12.11 5.31
CA GLU A 348 26.66 -11.57 6.63
C GLU A 348 28.03 -10.89 6.69
N ARG A 349 28.93 -11.22 5.74
CA ARG A 349 30.28 -10.63 5.69
C ARG A 349 30.26 -9.12 5.51
N ALA A 350 29.16 -8.57 5.00
CA ALA A 350 28.98 -7.14 4.82
C ALA A 350 28.40 -6.43 6.05
N LEU A 351 28.05 -7.16 7.12
CA LEU A 351 27.31 -6.61 8.27
C LEU A 351 28.00 -5.37 8.82
N HIS A 352 29.27 -5.48 9.26
CA HIS A 352 30.04 -4.36 9.82
C HIS A 352 30.09 -3.14 8.89
N ALA A 353 30.26 -3.34 7.59
CA ALA A 353 30.34 -2.22 6.65
C ALA A 353 28.98 -1.54 6.44
N LEU A 354 27.90 -2.31 6.47
CA LEU A 354 26.54 -1.78 6.43
C LEU A 354 26.20 -0.98 7.71
N ILE A 355 26.77 -1.36 8.86
CA ILE A 355 26.69 -0.60 10.11
C ILE A 355 27.25 0.81 9.91
N ASP A 356 28.46 0.88 9.39
CA ASP A 356 29.16 2.14 9.20
C ASP A 356 28.40 3.03 8.20
N ALA A 357 27.79 2.43 7.16
CA ALA A 357 26.99 3.13 6.17
C ALA A 357 25.67 3.74 6.71
N LEU A 358 25.25 3.41 7.94
CA LEU A 358 24.11 4.09 8.57
C LEU A 358 24.46 5.50 9.03
N LYS A 359 25.75 5.77 9.25
CA LYS A 359 26.27 7.08 9.66
C LYS A 359 26.51 8.01 8.48
N ASP A 360 26.17 7.58 7.28
CA ASP A 360 26.35 8.34 6.06
C ASP A 360 25.60 9.67 6.13
N GLU A 361 26.22 10.75 5.63
CA GLU A 361 25.64 12.08 5.60
C GLU A 361 24.38 12.13 4.73
N GLU A 362 24.29 11.27 3.71
CA GLU A 362 23.23 11.30 2.73
C GLU A 362 22.05 10.42 3.13
N TRP A 363 20.85 11.02 3.19
CA TRP A 363 19.70 10.35 3.76
C TRP A 363 19.32 9.04 3.05
N ILE A 364 19.44 9.04 1.72
CA ILE A 364 19.11 7.86 0.91
C ILE A 364 20.11 6.72 1.12
N VAL A 365 21.36 7.02 1.48
CA VAL A 365 22.38 6.02 1.78
C VAL A 365 22.11 5.43 3.16
N HIS A 366 21.82 6.26 4.18
CA HIS A 366 21.43 5.76 5.50
C HIS A 366 20.19 4.87 5.42
N TRP A 367 19.18 5.26 4.63
CA TRP A 367 17.88 4.56 4.60
C TRP A 367 18.04 3.20 3.92
N LYS A 368 18.93 3.13 2.93
CA LYS A 368 19.18 1.92 2.19
C LYS A 368 20.12 0.98 2.91
N ALA A 369 21.08 1.50 3.69
CA ALA A 369 21.90 0.71 4.59
C ALA A 369 21.02 0.08 5.67
N ALA A 370 20.09 0.89 6.18
CA ALA A 370 19.02 0.47 7.06
C ALA A 370 18.21 -0.69 6.48
N TYR A 371 17.58 -0.46 5.33
CA TYR A 371 16.77 -1.47 4.67
C TYR A 371 17.57 -2.76 4.37
N THR A 372 18.82 -2.63 3.95
CA THR A 372 19.70 -3.76 3.61
C THR A 372 20.07 -4.59 4.84
N LEU A 373 20.42 -3.93 5.95
CA LEU A 373 20.64 -4.60 7.24
C LEU A 373 19.41 -5.35 7.70
N GLY A 374 18.24 -4.73 7.54
CA GLY A 374 16.98 -5.36 7.88
C GLY A 374 16.64 -6.61 7.05
N LYS A 375 17.20 -6.73 5.84
CA LYS A 375 16.96 -7.90 4.98
C LYS A 375 18.06 -8.97 5.07
N ILE A 376 19.27 -8.64 5.52
CA ILE A 376 20.39 -9.59 5.66
C ILE A 376 20.36 -10.35 7.00
N GLY A 377 19.61 -9.85 8.00
CA GLY A 377 19.06 -10.61 9.12
C GLY A 377 19.98 -11.64 9.80
N THR A 378 20.76 -11.22 10.80
CA THR A 378 21.42 -12.14 11.76
C THR A 378 21.50 -11.60 13.18
N GLY A 379 21.71 -12.48 14.17
CA GLY A 379 21.68 -12.18 15.62
C GLY A 379 22.60 -11.05 16.11
N ASN A 380 23.65 -10.68 15.36
CA ASN A 380 24.52 -9.52 15.66
C ASN A 380 23.88 -8.17 15.28
N LEU A 381 22.82 -8.16 14.49
CA LEU A 381 22.07 -6.97 14.07
C LEU A 381 21.34 -6.31 15.26
N PHE A 382 20.91 -7.11 16.25
CA PHE A 382 20.17 -6.61 17.41
C PHE A 382 21.05 -5.81 18.36
N SER A 383 22.26 -6.32 18.65
CA SER A 383 23.27 -5.62 19.45
C SER A 383 23.63 -4.27 18.84
N LEU A 384 23.66 -4.22 17.51
CA LEU A 384 23.93 -3.00 16.78
C LEU A 384 22.78 -2.00 16.81
N LEU A 385 21.56 -2.42 16.48
CA LEU A 385 20.38 -1.55 16.46
C LEU A 385 20.14 -0.92 17.84
N THR A 386 20.43 -1.69 18.90
CA THR A 386 20.40 -1.22 20.30
C THR A 386 21.47 -0.16 20.60
N TRP A 387 22.67 -0.27 20.00
CA TRP A 387 23.70 0.77 20.10
C TRP A 387 23.30 2.04 19.34
N MET A 388 22.73 1.89 18.13
CA MET A 388 22.31 3.02 17.30
C MET A 388 21.12 3.82 17.84
N GLU A 389 20.15 3.17 18.53
CA GLU A 389 19.08 3.90 19.23
C GLU A 389 19.60 4.85 20.32
N ARG A 390 20.79 4.56 20.85
CA ARG A 390 21.45 5.34 21.92
C ARG A 390 22.46 6.36 21.38
N ASP A 391 22.68 6.40 20.07
CA ASP A 391 23.60 7.35 19.45
C ASP A 391 23.04 8.78 19.52
N ARG A 392 23.92 9.79 19.58
CA ARG A 392 23.52 11.20 19.66
C ARG A 392 22.91 11.70 18.35
N ASN A 393 23.25 11.10 17.21
CA ASN A 393 22.76 11.49 15.89
C ASN A 393 21.30 11.06 15.70
N ALA A 394 20.40 12.02 15.49
CA ALA A 394 18.96 11.77 15.32
C ALA A 394 18.64 10.88 14.11
N LEU A 395 19.41 11.01 13.02
CA LEU A 395 19.21 10.22 11.81
C LEU A 395 19.55 8.74 12.03
N LEU A 396 20.56 8.44 12.84
CA LEU A 396 20.91 7.06 13.22
C LEU A 396 19.82 6.42 14.08
N ARG A 397 19.20 7.19 14.98
CA ARG A 397 18.08 6.71 15.82
C ARG A 397 16.83 6.45 14.99
N ASP A 398 16.50 7.34 14.04
CA ASP A 398 15.34 7.19 13.19
C ASP A 398 15.54 6.10 12.14
N ALA A 399 16.76 5.96 11.60
CA ALA A 399 17.15 4.82 10.77
C ALA A 399 17.05 3.52 11.59
N ALA A 400 17.65 3.41 12.77
CA ALA A 400 17.53 2.23 13.63
C ALA A 400 16.07 1.86 13.94
N ARG A 401 15.22 2.84 14.30
CA ARG A 401 13.78 2.62 14.50
C ARG A 401 13.07 2.19 13.23
N ASN A 402 13.39 2.76 12.08
CA ASN A 402 12.81 2.35 10.80
C ASN A 402 13.27 0.94 10.37
N ILE A 403 14.53 0.58 10.66
CA ILE A 403 15.07 -0.78 10.43
C ILE A 403 14.37 -1.76 11.35
N LEU A 404 14.31 -1.49 12.65
CA LEU A 404 13.64 -2.29 13.67
C LEU A 404 12.15 -2.48 13.32
N ARG A 405 11.47 -1.41 12.86
CA ARG A 405 10.11 -1.45 12.34
C ARG A 405 9.98 -2.28 11.05
N SER A 406 10.98 -2.24 10.17
CA SER A 406 11.00 -3.01 8.90
C SER A 406 11.49 -4.46 9.04
N LEU A 407 12.13 -4.79 10.17
CA LEU A 407 12.73 -6.09 10.48
C LEU A 407 11.78 -7.08 11.13
N GLU A 408 10.62 -6.63 11.61
CA GLU A 408 9.71 -7.46 12.43
C GLU A 408 10.45 -8.24 13.54
N ILE A 409 11.47 -7.65 14.16
CA ILE A 409 11.85 -8.04 15.52
C ILE A 409 11.22 -7.01 16.46
N VAL A 410 9.93 -7.26 16.71
CA VAL A 410 9.19 -6.75 17.86
C VAL A 410 9.98 -7.12 19.11
N VAL A 411 10.53 -6.15 19.85
CA VAL A 411 10.71 -6.30 21.30
C VAL A 411 10.60 -4.95 22.00
N GLU A 412 9.43 -4.66 22.58
CA GLU A 412 9.36 -3.83 23.78
C GLU A 412 10.16 -4.48 24.93
N PRO A 413 10.79 -3.69 25.82
CA PRO A 413 12.02 -4.05 26.54
C PRO A 413 11.82 -5.11 27.63
N ARG A 414 12.84 -5.93 27.89
CA ARG A 414 12.91 -6.79 29.09
C ARG A 414 14.27 -6.64 29.77
N PRO A 415 14.35 -6.74 31.12
CA PRO A 415 15.06 -7.92 31.63
C PRO A 415 14.60 -8.42 33.01
N ARG A 416 14.20 -9.70 33.08
CA ARG A 416 14.93 -10.76 33.80
C ARG A 416 14.28 -12.11 33.49
N SER A 417 15.10 -13.10 33.18
CA SER A 417 14.69 -14.45 32.80
C SER A 417 14.47 -15.34 34.03
N LEU A 418 13.31 -16.01 34.09
CA LEU A 418 13.07 -17.40 34.55
C LEU A 418 11.70 -17.86 33.99
N PRO A 419 11.48 -19.17 33.75
CA PRO A 419 12.03 -20.04 32.71
C PRO A 419 11.09 -20.17 31.47
N ARG A 420 11.62 -20.75 30.39
CA ARG A 420 10.86 -21.26 29.23
C ARG A 420 9.72 -22.19 29.68
N LEU A 421 8.50 -21.93 29.23
CA LEU A 421 7.60 -22.99 28.78
C LEU A 421 7.48 -22.87 27.26
N GLU A 422 7.86 -23.93 26.55
CA GLU A 422 7.72 -24.04 25.10
C GLU A 422 6.24 -24.01 24.72
N TYR A 423 5.81 -23.04 23.92
CA TYR A 423 4.64 -23.18 23.06
C TYR A 423 5.16 -23.54 21.66
N ARG A 424 4.80 -24.72 21.17
CA ARG A 424 5.25 -25.23 19.86
C ARG A 424 4.36 -24.64 18.77
N SER A 425 4.97 -23.96 17.79
CA SER A 425 4.31 -23.15 16.76
C SER A 425 3.78 -23.95 15.56
N GLU A 426 3.29 -25.17 15.77
CA GLU A 426 2.49 -25.87 14.76
C GLU A 426 0.99 -25.51 14.89
N ASP A 427 0.65 -24.57 15.78
CA ASP A 427 -0.72 -24.20 16.13
C ASP A 427 -1.22 -22.97 15.33
N PRO A 428 -2.17 -23.14 14.38
CA PRO A 428 -2.75 -22.04 13.60
C PRO A 428 -3.59 -21.04 14.42
N TYR A 429 -3.76 -21.26 15.73
CA TYR A 429 -4.67 -20.49 16.61
C TYR A 429 -3.96 -19.54 17.59
N ALA A 430 -2.67 -19.21 17.36
CA ALA A 430 -1.75 -18.60 18.34
C ALA A 430 -1.79 -17.07 18.50
N ASN A 431 -2.76 -16.34 17.95
CA ASN A 431 -2.87 -14.87 18.08
C ASN A 431 -3.69 -14.45 19.31
N MET A 432 -3.22 -14.79 20.51
CA MET A 432 -3.79 -14.32 21.77
C MET A 432 -2.88 -13.32 22.46
N ILE A 433 -3.48 -12.35 23.14
CA ILE A 433 -2.80 -11.41 24.03
C ILE A 433 -3.04 -11.79 25.48
N TYR A 434 -2.04 -11.51 26.32
CA TYR A 434 -2.15 -11.72 27.77
C TYR A 434 -2.75 -10.50 28.45
N ILE A 435 -3.82 -10.72 29.22
CA ILE A 435 -4.43 -9.72 30.09
C ILE A 435 -3.96 -9.98 31.52
N PRO A 436 -3.28 -9.00 32.17
CA PRO A 436 -2.70 -9.21 33.47
C PRO A 436 -3.78 -9.41 34.54
N ALA A 437 -3.47 -10.26 35.52
CA ALA A 437 -4.28 -10.38 36.73
C ALA A 437 -4.39 -9.03 37.43
N GLY A 438 -5.56 -8.74 38.02
CA GLY A 438 -5.76 -7.49 38.74
C GLY A 438 -7.20 -7.01 38.74
N LYS A 439 -7.44 -6.01 39.58
CA LYS A 439 -8.73 -5.32 39.67
C LYS A 439 -8.92 -4.37 38.50
N PHE A 440 -10.17 -4.24 38.07
CA PHE A 440 -10.61 -3.18 37.17
C PHE A 440 -12.05 -2.78 37.54
N VAL A 441 -12.46 -1.59 37.11
CA VAL A 441 -13.82 -1.10 37.30
C VAL A 441 -14.69 -1.64 36.17
N MET A 442 -15.67 -2.47 36.52
CA MET A 442 -16.67 -3.02 35.62
C MET A 442 -17.99 -2.25 35.75
N GLY A 443 -18.64 -1.97 34.62
CA GLY A 443 -19.85 -1.16 34.59
C GLY A 443 -19.59 0.34 34.50
N ASP A 444 -20.68 1.10 34.49
CA ASP A 444 -20.65 2.57 34.35
C ASP A 444 -21.87 3.19 35.03
N ASP A 445 -21.64 3.96 36.11
CA ASP A 445 -22.69 4.67 36.85
C ASP A 445 -23.43 5.71 35.98
N ALA A 446 -22.79 6.24 34.95
CA ALA A 446 -23.40 7.16 33.99
C ALA A 446 -24.04 6.44 32.80
N GLY A 447 -23.82 5.13 32.66
CA GLY A 447 -24.27 4.29 31.55
C GLY A 447 -25.73 3.83 31.67
N PRO A 448 -26.18 2.86 30.86
CA PRO A 448 -27.52 2.26 30.96
C PRO A 448 -27.78 1.61 32.33
N GLU A 449 -29.04 1.55 32.77
CA GLU A 449 -29.40 1.03 34.11
C GLU A 449 -28.88 -0.39 34.38
N ASN A 450 -28.88 -1.25 33.36
CA ASN A 450 -28.40 -2.63 33.48
C ASN A 450 -26.87 -2.76 33.58
N ALA A 451 -26.11 -1.69 33.32
CA ALA A 451 -24.66 -1.62 33.46
C ALA A 451 -24.21 -0.94 34.78
N ARG A 452 -25.15 -0.68 35.70
CA ARG A 452 -24.91 -0.04 37.01
C ARG A 452 -25.04 -1.05 38.15
N PRO A 453 -24.35 -0.84 39.28
CA PRO A 453 -23.34 0.19 39.52
C PRO A 453 -21.98 -0.17 38.90
N ALA A 454 -21.12 0.84 38.73
CA ALA A 454 -19.71 0.61 38.53
C ALA A 454 -19.11 -0.03 39.80
N HIS A 455 -18.41 -1.15 39.66
CA HIS A 455 -17.89 -1.92 40.79
C HIS A 455 -16.55 -2.58 40.48
N ASP A 456 -15.76 -2.86 41.51
CA ASP A 456 -14.46 -3.51 41.38
C ASP A 456 -14.62 -5.01 41.13
N VAL A 457 -14.04 -5.50 40.04
CA VAL A 457 -13.94 -6.93 39.73
C VAL A 457 -12.48 -7.33 39.66
N PHE A 458 -12.09 -8.39 40.38
CA PHE A 458 -10.77 -9.00 40.27
C PHE A 458 -10.82 -10.16 39.29
N LEU A 459 -9.94 -10.14 38.29
CA LEU A 459 -9.74 -11.25 37.38
C LEU A 459 -8.31 -11.77 37.49
N GLU A 460 -8.17 -13.09 37.45
CA GLU A 460 -6.88 -13.74 37.22
C GLU A 460 -6.33 -13.39 35.83
N GLY A 461 -5.07 -13.72 35.59
CA GLY A 461 -4.46 -13.49 34.29
C GLY A 461 -4.97 -14.51 33.26
N PHE A 462 -5.40 -14.04 32.09
CA PHE A 462 -5.92 -14.89 31.02
C PHE A 462 -5.36 -14.47 29.65
N LEU A 463 -5.51 -15.36 28.67
CA LEU A 463 -5.22 -15.06 27.26
C LEU A 463 -6.55 -14.81 26.54
N ILE A 464 -6.61 -13.80 25.67
CA ILE A 464 -7.76 -13.52 24.81
C ILE A 464 -7.32 -13.33 23.37
N ASP A 465 -8.12 -13.79 22.41
CA ASP A 465 -7.84 -13.61 20.99
C ASP A 465 -7.73 -12.12 20.62
N VAL A 466 -6.73 -11.80 19.81
CA VAL A 466 -6.51 -10.43 19.30
C VAL A 466 -7.67 -9.97 18.43
N TYR A 467 -8.30 -10.89 17.71
CA TYR A 467 -9.33 -10.64 16.71
C TYR A 467 -10.57 -11.48 17.00
N GLU A 468 -11.72 -11.06 16.46
CA GLU A 468 -12.90 -11.91 16.31
C GLU A 468 -12.56 -13.15 15.47
N VAL A 469 -13.22 -14.28 15.74
CA VAL A 469 -13.03 -15.52 14.96
C VAL A 469 -13.44 -15.27 13.51
N THR A 470 -12.58 -15.58 12.55
CA THR A 470 -12.87 -15.32 11.14
C THR A 470 -13.67 -16.44 10.49
N ASN A 471 -14.33 -16.12 9.38
CA ASN A 471 -14.99 -17.11 8.54
C ASN A 471 -14.07 -18.26 8.11
N TYR A 472 -12.82 -17.96 7.74
CA TYR A 472 -11.83 -18.99 7.40
C TYR A 472 -11.55 -19.93 8.57
N GLN A 473 -11.32 -19.36 9.77
CA GLN A 473 -11.08 -20.14 10.98
C GLN A 473 -12.27 -21.02 11.34
N TYR A 474 -13.48 -20.48 11.27
CA TYR A 474 -14.70 -21.22 11.57
C TYR A 474 -14.97 -22.35 10.57
N THR A 475 -14.66 -22.17 9.27
CA THR A 475 -14.80 -23.27 8.29
C THR A 475 -13.86 -24.46 8.51
N GLN A 476 -12.79 -24.30 9.30
CA GLN A 476 -11.97 -25.45 9.70
C GLN A 476 -12.70 -26.35 10.72
N PHE A 477 -13.63 -25.77 11.49
CA PHE A 477 -14.48 -26.48 12.44
C PHE A 477 -15.76 -27.01 11.77
N ASP A 478 -16.46 -26.15 11.02
CA ASP A 478 -17.69 -26.49 10.32
C ASP A 478 -17.55 -26.23 8.83
N SER A 479 -17.26 -27.29 8.06
CA SER A 479 -17.15 -27.22 6.60
C SER A 479 -18.47 -26.85 5.90
N ALA A 480 -19.62 -26.95 6.59
CA ALA A 480 -20.90 -26.52 6.06
C ALA A 480 -21.17 -25.02 6.26
N HIS A 481 -20.30 -24.30 6.97
CA HIS A 481 -20.38 -22.85 7.04
C HIS A 481 -20.00 -22.22 5.70
N HIS A 482 -20.91 -21.43 5.13
CA HIS A 482 -20.73 -20.77 3.85
C HIS A 482 -20.72 -19.24 4.02
N TYR A 483 -19.76 -18.59 3.38
CA TYR A 483 -19.63 -17.14 3.34
C TYR A 483 -19.27 -16.68 1.91
N PRO A 484 -19.56 -15.42 1.53
CA PRO A 484 -19.20 -14.90 0.22
C PRO A 484 -17.69 -14.95 -0.04
N PRO A 485 -17.22 -15.26 -1.26
CA PRO A 485 -15.80 -15.23 -1.60
C PRO A 485 -15.15 -13.88 -1.29
N GLY A 486 -13.95 -13.88 -0.71
CA GLY A 486 -13.25 -12.65 -0.29
C GLY A 486 -13.55 -12.20 1.13
N MET A 487 -14.39 -12.93 1.88
CA MET A 487 -14.71 -12.64 3.29
C MET A 487 -14.00 -13.58 4.29
N GLU A 488 -12.89 -14.19 3.88
CA GLU A 488 -12.12 -15.16 4.68
C GLU A 488 -11.63 -14.56 6.00
N CYS A 489 -11.26 -13.27 5.98
CA CYS A 489 -10.72 -12.52 7.13
C CYS A 489 -11.78 -11.66 7.86
N TYR A 490 -13.06 -11.85 7.56
CA TYR A 490 -14.17 -11.15 8.20
C TYR A 490 -14.67 -12.00 9.38
N PRO A 491 -15.27 -11.38 10.42
CA PRO A 491 -15.79 -12.14 11.54
C PRO A 491 -16.86 -13.12 11.08
N VAL A 492 -16.86 -14.29 11.69
CA VAL A 492 -17.95 -15.24 11.57
C VAL A 492 -19.20 -14.66 12.22
N VAL A 493 -20.33 -14.76 11.53
CA VAL A 493 -21.65 -14.32 12.00
C VAL A 493 -22.70 -15.36 11.63
N ASN A 494 -23.95 -15.18 12.10
CA ASN A 494 -25.05 -16.14 11.95
C ASN A 494 -24.82 -17.48 12.67
N VAL A 495 -24.01 -17.47 13.73
CA VAL A 495 -23.75 -18.63 14.61
C VAL A 495 -24.48 -18.46 15.94
N THR A 496 -25.01 -19.55 16.49
CA THR A 496 -25.63 -19.54 17.83
C THR A 496 -24.55 -19.53 18.91
N TRP A 497 -24.95 -19.27 20.15
CA TRP A 497 -24.06 -19.34 21.30
C TRP A 497 -23.46 -20.75 21.46
N GLU A 498 -24.25 -21.82 21.30
CA GLU A 498 -23.75 -23.20 21.40
C GLU A 498 -22.73 -23.53 20.32
N GLN A 499 -22.92 -23.00 19.11
CA GLN A 499 -21.98 -23.19 18.01
C GLN A 499 -20.66 -22.44 18.26
N ALA A 500 -20.74 -21.21 18.77
CA ALA A 500 -19.57 -20.43 19.17
C ALA A 500 -18.80 -21.11 20.31
N SER A 501 -19.52 -21.60 21.34
CA SER A 501 -18.96 -22.37 22.45
C SER A 501 -18.32 -23.67 21.98
N ALA A 502 -18.99 -24.44 21.11
CA ALA A 502 -18.46 -25.69 20.56
C ALA A 502 -17.19 -25.47 19.73
N TYR A 503 -17.13 -24.38 18.94
CA TYR A 503 -15.91 -23.98 18.25
C TYR A 503 -14.78 -23.68 19.24
N ALA A 504 -15.07 -22.87 20.26
CA ALA A 504 -14.07 -22.47 21.25
C ALA A 504 -13.50 -23.69 21.98
N GLU A 505 -14.36 -24.62 22.40
CA GLU A 505 -13.95 -25.89 23.02
C GLU A 505 -13.13 -26.76 22.06
N TRP A 506 -13.53 -26.85 20.78
CA TRP A 506 -12.83 -27.63 19.77
C TRP A 506 -11.37 -27.19 19.57
N ILE A 507 -11.10 -25.87 19.63
CA ILE A 507 -9.74 -25.33 19.59
C ILE A 507 -9.04 -25.28 20.96
N GLY A 508 -9.64 -25.87 22.00
CA GLY A 508 -9.07 -25.92 23.35
C GLY A 508 -9.10 -24.58 24.11
N LYS A 509 -10.10 -23.75 23.81
CA LYS A 509 -10.38 -22.44 24.42
C LYS A 509 -11.81 -22.43 24.99
N ARG A 510 -12.28 -21.26 25.42
CA ARG A 510 -13.68 -20.99 25.82
C ARG A 510 -14.11 -19.60 25.36
N LEU A 511 -15.40 -19.27 25.47
CA LEU A 511 -15.87 -17.89 25.30
C LEU A 511 -15.40 -17.02 26.49
N PRO A 512 -15.15 -15.71 26.26
CA PRO A 512 -14.85 -14.77 27.35
C PRO A 512 -16.04 -14.64 28.30
N THR A 513 -15.76 -14.50 29.59
CA THR A 513 -16.75 -13.93 30.51
C THR A 513 -17.02 -12.47 30.15
N GLU A 514 -18.16 -11.96 30.58
CA GLU A 514 -18.54 -10.56 30.44
C GLU A 514 -17.46 -9.64 31.02
N ALA A 515 -16.93 -9.99 32.19
CA ALA A 515 -15.88 -9.23 32.86
C ALA A 515 -14.54 -9.27 32.11
N GLU A 516 -14.12 -10.44 31.61
CA GLU A 516 -12.88 -10.58 30.84
C GLU A 516 -12.92 -9.76 29.56
N TRP A 517 -14.07 -9.76 28.88
CA TRP A 517 -14.28 -8.96 27.69
C TRP A 517 -14.18 -7.46 28.01
N GLU A 518 -14.91 -7.00 29.04
CA GLU A 518 -14.96 -5.58 29.39
C GLU A 518 -13.59 -5.06 29.85
N LYS A 519 -12.86 -5.82 30.67
CA LYS A 519 -11.49 -5.48 31.06
C LYS A 519 -10.57 -5.35 29.86
N THR A 520 -10.69 -6.27 28.91
CA THR A 520 -9.87 -6.27 27.69
C THR A 520 -10.15 -5.02 26.84
N ALA A 521 -11.42 -4.62 26.75
CA ALA A 521 -11.84 -3.46 25.99
C ALA A 521 -11.41 -2.15 26.67
N ARG A 522 -11.79 -1.95 27.93
CA ARG A 522 -11.63 -0.68 28.66
C ARG A 522 -10.20 -0.41 29.14
N GLY A 523 -9.38 -1.45 29.27
CA GLY A 523 -8.08 -1.33 29.93
C GLY A 523 -8.20 -1.13 31.45
N LEU A 524 -7.07 -0.91 32.11
CA LEU A 524 -7.02 -0.67 33.56
C LEU A 524 -7.54 0.71 33.96
N GLU A 525 -7.59 1.65 33.02
CA GLU A 525 -8.04 3.03 33.23
C GLU A 525 -9.58 3.16 33.15
N GLY A 526 -10.28 2.10 32.73
CA GLY A 526 -11.73 2.12 32.63
C GLY A 526 -12.23 3.02 31.50
N ASN A 527 -11.57 3.02 30.34
CA ASN A 527 -11.93 3.88 29.21
C ASN A 527 -13.33 3.59 28.67
N LYS A 528 -14.00 4.62 28.14
CA LYS A 528 -15.34 4.49 27.54
C LYS A 528 -15.32 3.68 26.24
N TYR A 529 -14.28 3.88 25.42
CA TYR A 529 -13.98 3.14 24.20
C TYR A 529 -12.58 2.49 24.32
N PRO A 530 -12.24 1.49 23.49
CA PRO A 530 -10.97 0.77 23.64
C PRO A 530 -9.72 1.66 23.55
N TRP A 531 -9.79 2.71 22.73
CA TRP A 531 -8.71 3.67 22.49
C TRP A 531 -8.72 4.89 23.42
N GLY A 532 -9.79 5.11 24.20
CA GLY A 532 -9.89 6.28 25.08
C GLY A 532 -11.32 6.75 25.39
N PRO A 533 -11.46 7.96 25.97
CA PRO A 533 -12.74 8.50 26.39
C PRO A 533 -13.58 9.07 25.23
N ASP A 534 -12.92 9.53 24.16
CA ASP A 534 -13.57 10.23 23.04
C ASP A 534 -13.86 9.28 21.88
N PHE A 535 -15.05 9.42 21.29
CA PHE A 535 -15.45 8.61 20.14
C PHE A 535 -14.64 8.98 18.89
N ASP A 536 -14.09 7.97 18.22
CA ASP A 536 -13.38 8.13 16.94
C ASP A 536 -14.01 7.22 15.87
N VAL A 537 -14.62 7.85 14.88
CA VAL A 537 -15.26 7.15 13.74
C VAL A 537 -14.25 6.37 12.89
N ALA A 538 -12.98 6.74 12.90
CA ALA A 538 -11.92 6.05 12.15
C ALA A 538 -11.32 4.87 12.92
N ALA A 539 -11.75 4.63 14.16
CA ALA A 539 -11.23 3.59 15.04
C ALA A 539 -12.16 2.37 15.16
N CYS A 540 -13.36 2.40 14.58
CA CYS A 540 -14.31 1.28 14.66
C CYS A 540 -15.28 1.22 13.48
N ASN A 541 -15.87 0.04 13.27
CA ASN A 541 -16.98 -0.15 12.35
C ASN A 541 -18.34 -0.05 13.07
N THR A 542 -18.84 1.17 13.24
CA THR A 542 -20.21 1.45 13.71
C THR A 542 -21.02 2.15 12.60
N GLN A 543 -22.29 2.51 12.85
CA GLN A 543 -23.13 3.18 11.86
C GLN A 543 -22.48 4.45 11.28
N GLU A 544 -21.73 5.19 12.10
CA GLU A 544 -21.02 6.42 11.75
C GLU A 544 -19.90 6.22 10.73
N SER A 545 -19.35 5.00 10.62
CA SER A 545 -18.31 4.68 9.63
C SER A 545 -18.81 4.78 8.18
N GLY A 546 -20.13 4.68 7.97
CA GLY A 546 -20.75 4.66 6.64
C GLY A 546 -20.55 3.36 5.86
N MET A 547 -19.90 2.34 6.44
CA MET A 547 -19.62 1.06 5.77
C MET A 547 -20.89 0.22 5.57
N HIS A 548 -21.83 0.29 6.53
CA HIS A 548 -23.10 -0.45 6.55
C HIS A 548 -22.97 -1.95 6.22
N SER A 549 -21.82 -2.53 6.57
CA SER A 549 -21.45 -3.92 6.31
C SER A 549 -20.28 -4.32 7.21
N LEU A 550 -20.01 -5.62 7.30
CA LEU A 550 -18.85 -6.14 8.02
C LEU A 550 -17.55 -5.64 7.37
N THR A 551 -16.48 -5.61 8.16
CA THR A 551 -15.11 -5.38 7.71
C THR A 551 -14.19 -6.52 8.13
N ALA A 552 -13.02 -6.62 7.50
CA ALA A 552 -11.99 -7.52 7.96
C ALA A 552 -11.55 -7.17 9.39
N VAL A 553 -11.25 -8.18 10.20
CA VAL A 553 -11.00 -8.04 11.67
C VAL A 553 -9.76 -7.20 12.04
N ASN A 554 -8.96 -6.78 11.05
CA ASN A 554 -7.75 -5.97 11.25
C ASN A 554 -7.82 -4.59 10.59
N GLN A 555 -9.00 -4.17 10.14
CA GLN A 555 -9.21 -2.94 9.36
C GLN A 555 -8.90 -1.66 10.18
N TYR A 556 -9.13 -1.67 11.49
CA TYR A 556 -9.03 -0.50 12.37
C TYR A 556 -7.87 -0.60 13.37
N PRO A 557 -6.62 -0.38 12.96
CA PRO A 557 -5.47 -0.43 13.88
C PRO A 557 -5.50 0.68 14.96
N GLY A 558 -6.18 1.80 14.71
CA GLY A 558 -6.43 2.84 15.71
C GLY A 558 -7.47 2.45 16.77
N GLY A 559 -8.26 1.40 16.50
CA GLY A 559 -9.31 0.88 17.38
C GLY A 559 -8.86 -0.09 18.45
N ARG A 560 -7.55 -0.37 18.52
CA ARG A 560 -7.00 -1.35 19.46
C ARG A 560 -7.22 -0.91 20.90
N SER A 561 -7.56 -1.86 21.77
CA SER A 561 -7.51 -1.61 23.21
C SER A 561 -6.07 -1.35 23.68
N SER A 562 -5.93 -0.83 24.90
CA SER A 562 -4.61 -0.66 25.55
C SER A 562 -3.79 -1.96 25.64
N PHE A 563 -4.43 -3.14 25.55
CA PHE A 563 -3.77 -4.44 25.52
C PHE A 563 -3.48 -4.96 24.10
N GLY A 564 -3.98 -4.27 23.07
CA GLY A 564 -3.72 -4.59 21.67
C GLY A 564 -4.78 -5.44 20.97
N ALA A 565 -5.93 -5.71 21.60
CA ALA A 565 -7.03 -6.43 20.95
C ALA A 565 -7.84 -5.48 20.06
N TYR A 566 -8.23 -6.00 18.90
CA TYR A 566 -8.98 -5.30 17.87
C TYR A 566 -10.48 -5.48 18.02
N ASP A 567 -11.23 -4.56 17.41
CA ASP A 567 -12.68 -4.66 17.19
C ASP A 567 -13.47 -4.98 18.47
N LEU A 568 -12.94 -4.57 19.64
CA LEU A 568 -13.66 -4.62 20.93
C LEU A 568 -14.70 -3.49 21.05
N PHE A 569 -14.99 -2.80 19.94
CA PHE A 569 -16.09 -1.86 19.81
C PHE A 569 -16.37 -1.65 18.32
N GLY A 570 -17.52 -2.12 17.83
CA GLY A 570 -17.87 -2.11 16.41
C GLY A 570 -17.56 -3.43 15.71
N ASN A 571 -17.83 -3.48 14.40
CA ASN A 571 -17.84 -4.69 13.57
C ASN A 571 -18.94 -5.67 13.98
N VAL A 572 -18.74 -6.51 15.00
CA VAL A 572 -19.81 -7.38 15.53
C VAL A 572 -19.97 -7.25 17.05
N LEU A 573 -21.18 -7.54 17.51
CA LEU A 573 -21.38 -7.90 18.92
C LEU A 573 -20.79 -9.28 19.17
N GLU A 574 -20.34 -9.52 20.40
CA GLU A 574 -19.68 -10.77 20.73
C GLU A 574 -20.41 -11.56 21.80
N TRP A 575 -20.59 -12.86 21.54
CA TRP A 575 -21.01 -13.82 22.53
C TRP A 575 -20.02 -13.92 23.68
N THR A 576 -20.54 -13.83 24.90
CA THR A 576 -19.80 -14.14 26.14
C THR A 576 -20.29 -15.46 26.75
N SER A 577 -19.63 -15.95 27.80
CA SER A 577 -20.07 -17.14 28.53
C SER A 577 -21.17 -16.87 29.55
N ASP A 578 -21.47 -15.59 29.83
CA ASP A 578 -22.25 -15.22 31.02
C ASP A 578 -23.72 -15.03 30.68
N GLN A 579 -24.59 -15.58 31.53
CA GLN A 579 -26.03 -15.34 31.47
C GLN A 579 -26.33 -13.92 31.94
N TYR A 580 -27.38 -13.31 31.39
CA TYR A 580 -27.81 -11.99 31.77
C TYR A 580 -28.39 -11.97 33.19
N GLN A 581 -27.58 -11.48 34.12
CA GLN A 581 -27.92 -11.37 35.53
C GLN A 581 -27.60 -9.96 36.04
N PRO A 582 -28.25 -9.50 37.13
CA PRO A 582 -27.96 -8.19 37.72
C PRO A 582 -26.52 -8.16 38.24
N TYR A 583 -25.89 -6.98 38.17
CA TYR A 583 -24.64 -6.76 38.89
C TYR A 583 -24.86 -6.84 40.41
N PRO A 584 -23.81 -7.17 41.19
CA PRO A 584 -23.88 -7.11 42.64
C PRO A 584 -24.40 -5.76 43.11
N GLU A 585 -25.37 -5.78 44.02
CA GLU A 585 -25.98 -4.57 44.59
C GLU A 585 -26.70 -3.65 43.59
N SER A 586 -26.96 -4.13 42.36
CA SER A 586 -27.72 -3.37 41.37
C SER A 586 -29.19 -3.23 41.80
N PRO A 587 -29.74 -2.00 41.80
CA PRO A 587 -31.16 -1.77 42.04
C PRO A 587 -32.02 -2.02 40.79
N HIS A 588 -31.40 -2.31 39.64
CA HIS A 588 -32.12 -2.55 38.38
C HIS A 588 -32.74 -3.94 38.38
N ASP A 589 -34.07 -3.99 38.44
CA ASP A 589 -34.87 -5.20 38.36
C ASP A 589 -35.45 -5.34 36.94
N SER A 590 -35.24 -6.49 36.31
CA SER A 590 -35.71 -6.79 34.96
C SER A 590 -36.33 -8.20 34.91
N PRO A 591 -37.49 -8.38 34.26
CA PRO A 591 -38.06 -9.71 34.06
C PRO A 591 -37.12 -10.63 33.26
N ASP A 592 -36.26 -10.05 32.43
CA ASP A 592 -35.32 -10.77 31.56
C ASP A 592 -34.26 -11.56 32.34
N TYR A 593 -34.05 -11.29 33.63
CA TYR A 593 -33.15 -12.10 34.47
C TYR A 593 -33.65 -13.52 34.72
N GLN A 594 -34.95 -13.77 34.51
CA GLN A 594 -35.56 -15.09 34.61
C GLN A 594 -35.43 -15.89 33.31
N GLU A 595 -35.07 -15.21 32.22
CA GLU A 595 -34.85 -15.81 30.92
C GLU A 595 -33.40 -16.30 30.77
N GLN A 596 -33.17 -17.25 29.86
CA GLN A 596 -31.84 -17.80 29.62
C GLN A 596 -31.04 -16.96 28.61
N PHE A 597 -31.11 -15.62 28.70
CA PHE A 597 -30.37 -14.76 27.78
C PHE A 597 -28.87 -14.75 28.10
N ILE A 598 -28.06 -14.68 27.06
CA ILE A 598 -26.60 -14.57 27.15
C ILE A 598 -26.19 -13.13 26.87
N ILE A 599 -25.22 -12.63 27.63
CA ILE A 599 -24.65 -11.31 27.43
C ILE A 599 -23.90 -11.22 26.11
N LEU A 600 -24.18 -10.14 25.40
CA LEU A 600 -23.46 -9.66 24.23
C LEU A 600 -22.71 -8.38 24.59
N ARG A 601 -21.43 -8.31 24.21
CA ARG A 601 -20.59 -7.13 24.45
C ARG A 601 -20.14 -6.44 23.17
N GLY A 602 -19.79 -5.16 23.33
CA GLY A 602 -19.33 -4.28 22.28
C GLY A 602 -20.44 -3.52 21.57
N ALA A 603 -20.22 -3.30 20.29
CA ALA A 603 -21.16 -2.68 19.36
C ALA A 603 -20.94 -3.33 18.00
N SER A 604 -21.82 -3.09 17.04
CA SER A 604 -21.66 -3.62 15.67
C SER A 604 -21.88 -2.54 14.63
N TRP A 605 -21.65 -2.87 13.37
CA TRP A 605 -21.81 -1.94 12.23
C TRP A 605 -23.24 -1.35 12.08
N ILE A 606 -24.25 -1.93 12.73
CA ILE A 606 -25.63 -1.39 12.75
C ILE A 606 -25.90 -0.44 13.92
N HIS A 607 -25.07 -0.44 14.97
CA HIS A 607 -25.29 0.37 16.16
C HIS A 607 -24.69 1.77 15.98
N ALA A 608 -25.39 2.80 16.45
CA ALA A 608 -24.89 4.17 16.51
C ALA A 608 -23.88 4.30 17.65
N GLY A 609 -22.58 4.20 17.36
CA GLY A 609 -21.49 4.09 18.34
C GLY A 609 -21.48 5.18 19.41
N LEU A 610 -21.97 6.38 19.09
CA LEU A 610 -22.10 7.49 20.07
C LEU A 610 -23.07 7.19 21.23
N GLN A 611 -23.99 6.24 21.06
CA GLN A 611 -24.98 5.84 22.07
C GLN A 611 -24.51 4.66 22.94
N TYR A 612 -23.37 4.05 22.61
CA TYR A 612 -22.84 2.85 23.25
C TYR A 612 -21.46 3.11 23.88
N SER A 613 -21.04 2.21 24.75
CA SER A 613 -19.72 2.19 25.37
C SER A 613 -19.26 0.74 25.57
N CYS A 614 -18.01 0.53 25.96
CA CYS A 614 -17.52 -0.80 26.32
C CYS A 614 -18.23 -1.41 27.56
N ALA A 615 -18.90 -0.60 28.39
CA ALA A 615 -19.74 -1.08 29.50
C ALA A 615 -21.19 -1.40 29.09
N THR A 616 -21.59 -1.10 27.85
CA THR A 616 -22.96 -1.37 27.41
C THR A 616 -23.22 -2.89 27.38
N ARG A 617 -24.30 -3.31 28.03
CA ARG A 617 -24.74 -4.70 28.10
C ARG A 617 -25.93 -4.89 27.17
N LEU A 618 -25.72 -5.69 26.13
CA LEU A 618 -26.79 -6.23 25.30
C LEU A 618 -26.93 -7.72 25.62
N TYR A 619 -28.03 -8.34 25.21
CA TYR A 619 -28.27 -9.75 25.48
C TYR A 619 -29.25 -10.34 24.47
N ALA A 620 -29.16 -11.65 24.26
CA ALA A 620 -30.03 -12.37 23.34
C ALA A 620 -30.22 -13.83 23.81
N PRO A 621 -31.31 -14.51 23.37
CA PRO A 621 -31.44 -15.96 23.51
C PRO A 621 -30.25 -16.68 22.86
N PRO A 622 -29.76 -17.79 23.42
CA PRO A 622 -28.58 -18.48 22.91
C PRO A 622 -28.80 -19.06 21.50
N GLU A 623 -30.05 -19.34 21.12
CA GLU A 623 -30.44 -19.81 19.79
C GLU A 623 -30.43 -18.70 18.72
N ASN A 624 -30.23 -17.44 19.10
CA ASN A 624 -30.26 -16.32 18.17
C ASN A 624 -29.13 -16.43 17.14
N ARG A 625 -29.46 -16.15 15.87
CA ARG A 625 -28.52 -16.05 14.77
C ARG A 625 -28.69 -14.69 14.13
N SER A 626 -27.69 -13.84 14.26
CA SER A 626 -27.72 -12.51 13.63
C SER A 626 -26.46 -12.30 12.79
N ASN A 627 -26.60 -11.52 11.73
CA ASN A 627 -25.52 -11.17 10.80
C ASN A 627 -24.56 -10.10 11.35
N PHE A 628 -24.73 -9.73 12.62
CA PHE A 628 -23.91 -8.76 13.34
C PHE A 628 -23.49 -9.27 14.73
N ILE A 629 -23.67 -10.56 15.01
CA ILE A 629 -23.19 -11.23 16.24
C ILE A 629 -22.17 -12.28 15.83
N GLY A 630 -20.96 -12.16 16.37
CA GLY A 630 -19.88 -13.13 16.26
C GLY A 630 -19.30 -13.43 17.65
N PHE A 631 -18.01 -13.77 17.71
CA PHE A 631 -17.36 -14.09 18.98
C PHE A 631 -15.83 -14.10 18.84
N ARG A 632 -15.16 -14.07 20.00
CA ARG A 632 -13.73 -14.36 20.15
C ARG A 632 -13.52 -15.36 21.29
N CYS A 633 -12.33 -15.94 21.41
CA CYS A 633 -12.06 -16.94 22.44
C CYS A 633 -11.03 -16.47 23.48
N VAL A 634 -11.10 -17.06 24.66
CA VAL A 634 -10.13 -16.90 25.76
C VAL A 634 -9.56 -18.24 26.20
N ARG A 635 -8.41 -18.21 26.87
CA ARG A 635 -7.77 -19.38 27.47
C ARG A 635 -7.19 -19.04 28.82
N ASP A 636 -7.49 -19.88 29.80
CA ASP A 636 -6.93 -19.80 31.14
C ASP A 636 -5.43 -20.14 31.14
N LEU A 637 -4.69 -19.49 32.04
CA LEU A 637 -3.31 -19.89 32.33
C LEU A 637 -3.36 -21.11 33.28
N LYS A 638 -3.04 -22.31 32.78
CA LYS A 638 -2.98 -23.51 33.63
C LYS A 638 -2.02 -23.26 34.80
N GLU A 639 -2.53 -23.34 36.03
CA GLU A 639 -1.71 -23.32 37.23
C GLU A 639 -0.71 -24.48 37.17
N THR A 640 0.58 -24.16 37.29
CA THR A 640 1.58 -25.19 37.58
C THR A 640 1.39 -25.55 39.05
N PRO A 641 1.12 -26.82 39.41
CA PRO A 641 0.99 -27.18 40.82
C PRO A 641 2.29 -26.81 41.53
N ARG A 642 2.18 -26.05 42.62
CA ARG A 642 3.31 -25.73 43.50
C ARG A 642 3.88 -27.06 43.98
N ARG A 643 5.13 -27.35 43.62
CA ARG A 643 5.87 -28.46 44.23
C ARG A 643 6.28 -28.00 45.62
N ASP A 644 5.71 -28.66 46.62
CA ASP A 644 6.08 -28.58 48.04
C ASP A 644 7.56 -28.91 48.29
#